data_AF-A0A0D9WMH5-F1
#
_entry.id   AF-A0A0D9WMH5-F1
#
_cell.length_a   1.000
_cell.length_b   1.000
_cell.length_c   1.000
_cell.angle_alpha   90.00
_cell.angle_beta   90.00
_cell.angle_gamma   90.00
#
_symmetry.space_group_name_H-M   'P 1'
#
loop_
_entity.id
_entity.type
_entity.pdbx_description
1 polymer ?
#
loop_
_entity_poly.entity_id
_entity_poly.type
_entity_poly.pdbx_seq_one_letter_code
_entity_poly.pdbx_strand_id
1 'polypeptide(L)'
;MCVELAGMGSKIVPRQYVVQREDHPTVAATASIPIVDLGRLSQLDGNADEVVKLRQGMESWGLFMVTNHGIEDALMDEMMDVSREFFHQPLEEKQKYTNVPFQKKYTNLNDGKHFPLEGYGNDQVISESQILDWSDRLHLKVDPADERNLSIWPKHPESFRDVLDEFIIKCDGVKNSLLFEIAKLLKLEEDYFARQFADRPTTIARFNYYPQCPRPDLVYGIKPHSDATNLTILMIDNDVGGLQVLKDGVWYDVPTIPHTLVINLGDHTEIMSNGIFKSSVHRVMTNSEKERISVAMFYFMNLEKEIEPAAELVDEEHPARYRKVKIMDYFAGLFEHFLLGTRVIDTIQLLPSLSRPDLVFGVRPHSDGALLTILLVDKDVGNLQIQRDGKWYNVPASPHTLLVNLGDTMEIICNGIFRSPVHRVVTNAEKERISLAMFFGVNGEKEIEPAAGLLDENRQARYRNLKTSRSSSQQSSSFIRLTTMAESHQWKIVKIPPTVQELAAGVHEPPSQYIVHEQDRPAVTCSDLPSPIPVIDLSRLSVSDSDDEDNAGELAKLRSALDDWGLFLAVGHGMESGLLGELMKVMRGFFELPLEEKQKYSNLVNGKEFRIEGYGNDMVVDVLREYTVKCREITILVLTKLAKLLGLQDGYFVDMFDENAMTYARFNFYPRCPRPEHVLGLKPHSDASVITIASIDDSISGLQVLRQGIWYDVPIVPNALLINVGDGIEIMSNGFFKSPVHRVVTNAESERVSLAMFYTLDPEKELEPLPELVDEEKRPRQYAKMKTKDYITRLFETFARGTRVIDTQSILSTLCQMATQAQSWMLPTIVQELAASGVQEPPSRYVRRILPTAAAAADLPELIPVIDLSKLSTVDEAAKLQTALQTWGLFTVTGHGIEDSLMDDVMNASREFFHQPLEEKLNCSNMKDGKSFQVEGYGSDQVKIKDQTMDWSDRLNLKLEPENERNFANWPAHPESFRGVLLEYSLRIKIIKNNILRAMARILKLHEDYFLNQFGDKAPITVRINHYVPCPRPNLVLGFKPHSDDGVLATLLVDNDLVALQVLRDGIWYNVPTSPRTILINIGDFMEIMSNGMFKSPVHRVVANGVKERTSLAMFYGLDPEKDIEPASGLLHVNQAARYHKVKTKDYMAGFYEHFARGTRVIESTKITI
;
A
#
# COMPACT_ATOMS: atom_id res chain seq x y z
N MET A 1 10.79 5.57 -25.73
CA MET A 1 11.52 6.78 -26.14
C MET A 1 10.50 7.79 -26.63
N CYS A 2 10.51 8.97 -26.04
CA CYS A 2 9.54 10.03 -26.27
C CYS A 2 9.79 10.75 -27.61
N VAL A 3 11.05 10.81 -28.09
CA VAL A 3 11.41 11.37 -29.40
C VAL A 3 10.56 10.75 -30.52
N GLU A 4 10.47 9.42 -30.55
CA GLU A 4 9.73 8.68 -31.57
C GLU A 4 8.22 8.91 -31.47
N LEU A 5 7.67 9.01 -30.25
CA LEU A 5 6.24 9.27 -30.02
C LEU A 5 5.84 10.67 -30.50
N ALA A 6 6.71 11.67 -30.35
CA ALA A 6 6.49 13.00 -30.88
C ALA A 6 6.65 13.05 -32.42
N GLY A 7 7.65 12.34 -32.97
CA GLY A 7 7.87 12.22 -34.42
C GLY A 7 6.70 11.60 -35.18
N MET A 8 5.86 10.80 -34.52
CA MET A 8 4.63 10.22 -35.09
C MET A 8 3.45 11.20 -35.21
N GLY A 9 3.55 12.44 -34.74
CA GLY A 9 2.52 13.47 -34.91
C GLY A 9 1.19 13.22 -34.19
N SER A 10 1.17 12.31 -33.21
CA SER A 10 -0.03 12.00 -32.42
C SER A 10 -0.49 13.21 -31.59
N LYS A 11 -1.78 13.52 -31.62
CA LYS A 11 -2.41 14.52 -30.72
C LYS A 11 -2.73 13.97 -29.32
N ILE A 12 -2.45 12.69 -29.07
CA ILE A 12 -2.80 11.99 -27.84
C ILE A 12 -1.55 11.46 -27.16
N VAL A 13 -1.34 11.91 -25.92
CA VAL A 13 -0.32 11.38 -25.00
C VAL A 13 -0.75 10.00 -24.48
N PRO A 14 0.11 8.96 -24.53
CA PRO A 14 -0.21 7.66 -23.94
C PRO A 14 -0.43 7.74 -22.43
N ARG A 15 -1.39 6.97 -21.91
CA ARG A 15 -1.81 7.01 -20.49
C ARG A 15 -0.67 6.90 -19.47
N GLN A 16 0.41 6.19 -19.81
CA GLN A 16 1.59 6.02 -18.94
C GLN A 16 2.31 7.34 -18.62
N TYR A 17 2.14 8.40 -19.39
CA TYR A 17 2.73 9.72 -19.10
C TYR A 17 1.74 10.68 -18.43
N VAL A 18 0.45 10.32 -18.35
CA VAL A 18 -0.63 11.19 -17.88
C VAL A 18 -0.70 11.18 -16.35
N VAL A 19 -0.41 12.31 -15.72
CA VAL A 19 -0.47 12.48 -14.27
C VAL A 19 -1.92 12.46 -13.74
N GLN A 20 -2.10 12.21 -12.43
CA GLN A 20 -3.44 12.18 -11.84
C GLN A 20 -4.03 13.60 -11.72
N ARG A 21 -5.37 13.70 -11.70
CA ARG A 21 -6.09 14.99 -11.79
C ARG A 21 -5.78 15.96 -10.65
N GLU A 22 -5.47 15.43 -9.47
CA GLU A 22 -5.09 16.19 -8.28
C GLU A 22 -3.63 16.69 -8.36
N ASP A 23 -2.78 16.03 -9.17
CA ASP A 23 -1.37 16.34 -9.41
C ASP A 23 -1.12 17.07 -10.75
N HIS A 24 -2.19 17.52 -11.42
CA HIS A 24 -2.08 18.26 -12.69
C HIS A 24 -1.17 19.49 -12.51
N PRO A 25 -0.22 19.74 -13.43
CA PRO A 25 0.71 20.86 -13.32
C PRO A 25 -0.05 22.20 -13.29
N THR A 26 -0.01 22.86 -12.13
CA THR A 26 -0.52 24.22 -11.95
C THR A 26 0.39 25.23 -12.65
N VAL A 27 -0.20 26.35 -13.10
CA VAL A 27 0.54 27.50 -13.63
C VAL A 27 1.51 28.00 -12.57
N ALA A 28 2.79 28.09 -12.93
CA ALA A 28 3.83 28.59 -12.03
C ALA A 28 3.86 30.13 -12.00
N ALA A 29 4.41 30.67 -10.91
CA ALA A 29 4.70 32.09 -10.80
C ALA A 29 6.09 32.42 -11.37
N THR A 30 6.31 33.65 -11.85
CA THR A 30 7.65 34.09 -12.26
C THR A 30 8.53 34.31 -11.02
N ALA A 31 9.65 33.59 -10.88
CA ALA A 31 10.58 33.83 -9.77
C ALA A 31 11.57 34.96 -10.06
N SER A 32 11.92 35.70 -9.00
CA SER A 32 13.12 36.54 -8.95
C SER A 32 14.28 35.71 -8.37
N ILE A 33 14.79 34.79 -9.20
CA ILE A 33 15.93 33.92 -8.82
C ILE A 33 17.21 34.77 -8.82
N PRO A 34 18.07 34.66 -7.80
CA PRO A 34 19.34 35.39 -7.77
C PRO A 34 20.25 35.02 -8.95
N ILE A 35 20.80 36.04 -9.62
CA ILE A 35 21.82 35.90 -10.67
C ILE A 35 23.14 36.43 -10.12
N VAL A 36 24.09 35.53 -9.89
CA VAL A 36 25.40 35.79 -9.28
C VAL A 36 26.45 35.93 -10.37
N ASP A 37 27.25 36.98 -10.29
CA ASP A 37 28.42 37.17 -11.16
C ASP A 37 29.66 36.50 -10.53
N LEU A 38 30.05 35.33 -11.05
CA LEU A 38 31.17 34.57 -10.47
C LEU A 38 32.51 35.29 -10.67
N GLY A 39 32.71 35.96 -11.81
CA GLY A 39 33.90 36.74 -12.11
C GLY A 39 34.10 37.96 -11.18
N ARG A 40 33.02 38.53 -10.64
CA ARG A 40 33.05 39.58 -9.59
C ARG A 40 33.14 39.01 -8.18
N LEU A 41 32.60 37.81 -7.94
CA LEU A 41 32.67 37.12 -6.66
C LEU A 41 34.10 36.68 -6.33
N SER A 42 34.84 36.17 -7.32
CA SER A 42 36.23 35.69 -7.17
C SER A 42 37.31 36.79 -7.10
N GLN A 43 36.93 38.07 -6.96
CA GLN A 43 37.88 39.19 -6.81
C GLN A 43 38.25 39.38 -5.33
N LEU A 44 39.45 39.92 -5.06
CA LEU A 44 39.96 40.12 -3.69
C LEU A 44 39.07 41.03 -2.83
N ASP A 45 38.45 42.04 -3.45
CA ASP A 45 37.43 42.92 -2.84
C ASP A 45 36.01 42.44 -3.16
N GLY A 46 35.80 41.11 -3.21
CA GLY A 46 34.62 40.42 -3.74
C GLY A 46 33.31 41.10 -3.37
N ASN A 47 32.57 41.56 -4.39
CA ASN A 47 31.51 42.55 -4.19
C ASN A 47 30.44 42.05 -3.20
N ALA A 48 30.19 42.85 -2.15
CA ALA A 48 29.24 42.51 -1.09
C ALA A 48 27.84 42.15 -1.64
N ASP A 49 27.40 42.79 -2.74
CA ASP A 49 26.12 42.46 -3.36
C ASP A 49 26.09 41.03 -3.92
N GLU A 50 27.17 40.54 -4.52
CA GLU A 50 27.21 39.18 -5.11
C GLU A 50 27.23 38.11 -4.01
N VAL A 51 27.93 38.38 -2.90
CA VAL A 51 27.91 37.53 -1.70
C VAL A 51 26.50 37.46 -1.09
N VAL A 52 25.77 38.59 -1.06
CA VAL A 52 24.37 38.65 -0.61
C VAL A 52 23.44 37.85 -1.55
N LYS A 53 23.57 38.01 -2.88
CA LYS A 53 22.81 37.22 -3.86
C LYS A 53 23.08 35.72 -3.72
N LEU A 54 24.35 35.33 -3.57
CA LEU A 54 24.74 33.93 -3.41
C LEU A 54 24.12 33.32 -2.15
N ARG A 55 24.25 34.02 -1.02
CA ARG A 55 23.60 33.61 0.25
C ARG A 55 22.09 33.49 0.09
N GLN A 56 21.44 34.47 -0.53
CA GLN A 56 20.00 34.44 -0.80
C GLN A 56 19.60 33.24 -1.68
N GLY A 57 20.41 32.91 -2.70
CA GLY A 57 20.22 31.72 -3.53
C GLY A 57 20.27 30.44 -2.71
N MET A 58 21.31 30.28 -1.90
CA MET A 58 21.56 29.06 -1.12
C MET A 58 20.61 28.86 0.06
N GLU A 59 20.29 29.92 0.81
CA GLU A 59 19.44 29.84 2.02
C GLU A 59 17.94 29.88 1.69
N SER A 60 17.52 30.63 0.66
CA SER A 60 16.10 30.91 0.38
C SER A 60 15.54 30.21 -0.85
N TRP A 61 16.36 29.66 -1.73
CA TRP A 61 15.91 28.96 -2.95
C TRP A 61 16.52 27.57 -3.09
N GLY A 62 17.73 27.35 -2.56
CA GLY A 62 18.57 26.19 -2.88
C GLY A 62 19.09 26.19 -4.32
N LEU A 63 18.82 27.26 -5.08
CA LEU A 63 19.07 27.36 -6.51
C LEU A 63 19.32 28.82 -6.90
N PHE A 64 20.29 29.05 -7.76
CA PHE A 64 20.63 30.38 -8.30
C PHE A 64 21.22 30.24 -9.70
N MET A 65 21.26 31.34 -10.45
CA MET A 65 21.89 31.41 -11.76
C MET A 65 23.27 32.05 -11.64
N VAL A 66 24.19 31.68 -12.53
CA VAL A 66 25.54 32.23 -12.59
C VAL A 66 25.82 32.80 -13.97
N THR A 67 26.40 34.00 -13.99
CA THR A 67 26.99 34.67 -15.15
C THR A 67 28.50 34.82 -14.95
N ASN A 68 29.25 35.12 -16.02
CA ASN A 68 30.70 35.36 -15.98
C ASN A 68 31.48 34.21 -15.31
N HIS A 69 31.05 32.96 -15.57
CA HIS A 69 31.61 31.74 -14.98
C HIS A 69 32.96 31.29 -15.56
N GLY A 70 33.46 31.94 -16.62
CA GLY A 70 34.73 31.58 -17.27
C GLY A 70 34.66 30.35 -18.20
N ILE A 71 33.44 29.88 -18.49
CA ILE A 71 33.17 29.00 -19.64
C ILE A 71 32.90 29.92 -20.83
N GLU A 72 33.47 29.61 -21.99
CA GLU A 72 33.32 30.41 -23.21
C GLU A 72 31.97 30.12 -23.88
N ASP A 73 31.27 31.17 -24.30
CA ASP A 73 29.94 31.08 -24.93
C ASP A 73 29.92 30.06 -26.08
N ALA A 74 30.97 30.06 -26.92
CA ALA A 74 31.13 29.14 -28.04
C ALA A 74 31.20 27.66 -27.62
N LEU A 75 31.80 27.34 -26.46
CA LEU A 75 31.85 25.97 -25.93
C LEU A 75 30.49 25.53 -25.37
N MET A 76 29.73 26.46 -24.79
CA MET A 76 28.36 26.19 -24.32
C MET A 76 27.41 25.93 -25.50
N ASP A 77 27.51 26.75 -26.56
CA ASP A 77 26.75 26.58 -27.79
C ASP A 77 27.15 25.27 -28.50
N GLU A 78 28.44 24.97 -28.64
CA GLU A 78 28.90 23.69 -29.23
C GLU A 78 28.44 22.48 -28.41
N MET A 79 28.51 22.54 -27.07
CA MET A 79 28.01 21.48 -26.18
C MET A 79 26.49 21.27 -26.34
N MET A 80 25.71 22.33 -26.58
CA MET A 80 24.28 22.22 -26.90
C MET A 80 24.03 21.64 -28.29
N ASP A 81 24.79 22.07 -29.31
CA ASP A 81 24.65 21.59 -30.68
C ASP A 81 25.00 20.11 -30.81
N VAL A 82 26.13 19.66 -30.23
CA VAL A 82 26.50 18.24 -30.27
C VAL A 82 25.52 17.35 -29.50
N SER A 83 24.90 17.90 -28.44
CA SER A 83 23.82 17.23 -27.72
C SER A 83 22.55 17.12 -28.59
N ARG A 84 22.17 18.18 -29.29
CA ARG A 84 21.00 18.21 -30.18
C ARG A 84 21.18 17.27 -31.36
N GLU A 85 22.36 17.28 -31.98
CA GLU A 85 22.71 16.36 -33.07
C GLU A 85 22.67 14.90 -32.60
N PHE A 86 23.15 14.59 -31.38
CA PHE A 86 23.02 13.25 -30.81
C PHE A 86 21.56 12.79 -30.71
N PHE A 87 20.65 13.60 -30.15
CA PHE A 87 19.25 13.20 -30.00
C PHE A 87 18.46 13.17 -31.32
N HIS A 88 18.89 13.95 -32.32
CA HIS A 88 18.33 13.96 -33.68
C HIS A 88 18.79 12.78 -34.57
N GLN A 89 19.79 12.00 -34.15
CA GLN A 89 20.16 10.77 -34.86
C GLN A 89 19.01 9.73 -34.85
N PRO A 90 18.97 8.80 -35.82
CA PRO A 90 18.03 7.68 -35.82
C PRO A 90 18.09 6.86 -34.53
N LEU A 91 16.97 6.23 -34.15
CA LEU A 91 16.89 5.43 -32.93
C LEU A 91 17.95 4.33 -32.89
N GLU A 92 18.23 3.69 -34.03
CA GLU A 92 19.21 2.62 -34.18
C GLU A 92 20.65 3.08 -33.90
N GLU A 93 20.97 4.36 -34.17
CA GLU A 93 22.26 4.95 -33.86
C GLU A 93 22.36 5.28 -32.36
N LYS A 94 21.33 5.91 -31.79
CA LYS A 94 21.27 6.23 -30.35
C LYS A 94 21.30 4.98 -29.46
N GLN A 95 20.64 3.90 -29.91
CA GLN A 95 20.61 2.60 -29.21
C GLN A 95 21.96 1.89 -29.11
N LYS A 96 22.96 2.25 -29.93
CA LYS A 96 24.34 1.70 -29.80
C LYS A 96 25.00 2.05 -28.47
N TYR A 97 24.48 3.07 -27.79
CA TYR A 97 24.96 3.60 -26.52
C TYR A 97 24.05 3.21 -25.34
N THR A 98 23.14 2.24 -25.53
CA THR A 98 22.24 1.71 -24.49
C THR A 98 22.83 0.47 -23.81
N ASN A 99 22.84 0.43 -22.47
CA ASN A 99 23.37 -0.69 -21.68
C ASN A 99 22.44 -1.92 -21.57
N VAL A 100 21.28 -1.91 -22.24
CA VAL A 100 20.30 -3.01 -22.23
C VAL A 100 19.98 -3.47 -23.66
N PRO A 101 20.40 -4.68 -24.09
CA PRO A 101 20.05 -5.19 -25.41
C PRO A 101 18.55 -5.51 -25.52
N PHE A 102 17.83 -4.82 -26.40
CA PHE A 102 16.37 -4.91 -26.58
C PHE A 102 15.85 -6.32 -26.99
N GLN A 103 16.74 -7.28 -27.25
CA GLN A 103 16.41 -8.67 -27.63
C GLN A 103 16.44 -9.69 -26.48
N LYS A 104 16.93 -9.36 -25.28
CA LYS A 104 16.93 -10.32 -24.15
C LYS A 104 15.60 -10.32 -23.37
N LYS A 105 14.62 -11.00 -23.95
CA LYS A 105 13.33 -11.33 -23.33
C LYS A 105 13.54 -12.21 -22.09
N TYR A 106 13.12 -11.72 -20.92
CA TYR A 106 12.79 -12.46 -19.68
C TYR A 106 13.41 -13.87 -19.53
N THR A 107 14.72 -13.95 -19.31
CA THR A 107 15.39 -15.20 -18.89
C THR A 107 16.62 -14.90 -18.03
N ASN A 108 16.57 -15.36 -16.77
CA ASN A 108 17.67 -15.49 -15.80
C ASN A 108 18.52 -14.24 -15.51
N LEU A 109 18.12 -13.51 -14.46
CA LEU A 109 19.03 -12.80 -13.56
C LEU A 109 18.81 -13.41 -12.16
N ASN A 110 19.60 -14.44 -11.81
CA ASN A 110 19.48 -15.16 -10.54
C ASN A 110 20.31 -14.53 -9.40
N ASP A 111 20.81 -13.31 -9.64
CA ASP A 111 21.91 -12.70 -8.90
C ASP A 111 21.47 -11.43 -8.14
N GLY A 112 20.24 -10.97 -8.38
CA GLY A 112 19.50 -10.06 -7.49
C GLY A 112 20.05 -8.64 -7.27
N LYS A 113 21.10 -8.20 -7.98
CA LYS A 113 21.69 -6.85 -7.79
C LYS A 113 22.12 -6.16 -9.09
N HIS A 114 21.82 -4.86 -9.14
CA HIS A 114 22.27 -3.82 -10.09
C HIS A 114 21.59 -3.74 -11.48
N PHE A 115 20.77 -2.71 -11.64
CA PHE A 115 20.37 -2.14 -12.94
C PHE A 115 21.49 -1.21 -13.44
N PRO A 116 21.91 -1.27 -14.73
CA PRO A 116 22.97 -0.40 -15.24
C PRO A 116 22.47 1.05 -15.43
N LEU A 117 23.08 1.99 -14.70
CA LEU A 117 22.64 3.39 -14.64
C LEU A 117 23.00 4.21 -15.90
N GLU A 118 24.17 3.94 -16.48
CA GLU A 118 24.71 4.69 -17.62
C GLU A 118 24.08 4.29 -18.97
N GLY A 119 24.26 5.15 -19.97
CA GLY A 119 23.84 4.95 -21.36
C GLY A 119 22.60 5.75 -21.77
N TYR A 120 22.19 5.55 -23.02
CA TYR A 120 20.95 6.08 -23.60
C TYR A 120 19.74 5.21 -23.22
N GLY A 121 18.65 5.83 -22.78
CA GLY A 121 17.43 5.12 -22.38
C GLY A 121 16.66 5.87 -21.29
N ASN A 122 15.46 5.39 -20.94
CA ASN A 122 14.64 6.00 -19.87
C ASN A 122 14.83 5.25 -18.56
N ASP A 123 14.46 5.90 -17.44
CA ASP A 123 14.56 5.32 -16.10
C ASP A 123 13.68 4.06 -15.95
N GLN A 124 14.04 3.15 -15.03
CA GLN A 124 13.48 1.81 -14.96
C GLN A 124 11.95 1.83 -14.75
N VAL A 125 11.24 1.06 -15.58
CA VAL A 125 9.79 0.82 -15.42
C VAL A 125 9.59 -0.42 -14.54
N ILE A 126 9.08 -0.21 -13.33
CA ILE A 126 8.91 -1.24 -12.29
C ILE A 126 7.44 -1.68 -12.17
N SER A 127 6.49 -0.87 -12.64
CA SER A 127 5.06 -1.24 -12.69
C SER A 127 4.32 -0.62 -13.88
N GLU A 128 3.25 -1.27 -14.35
CA GLU A 128 2.37 -0.73 -15.41
C GLU A 128 1.60 0.54 -14.98
N SER A 129 1.50 0.79 -13.67
CA SER A 129 0.91 1.97 -13.05
C SER A 129 1.89 3.15 -12.88
N GLN A 130 3.18 2.95 -13.14
CA GLN A 130 4.19 3.99 -13.00
C GLN A 130 3.96 5.10 -14.04
N ILE A 131 3.85 6.34 -13.56
CA ILE A 131 3.87 7.49 -14.46
C ILE A 131 5.30 7.63 -15.02
N LEU A 132 5.44 7.70 -16.33
CA LEU A 132 6.69 7.89 -17.05
C LEU A 132 6.94 9.38 -17.30
N ASP A 133 8.20 9.74 -17.46
CA ASP A 133 8.63 11.11 -17.78
C ASP A 133 8.67 11.32 -19.29
N TRP A 134 8.18 12.48 -19.75
CA TRP A 134 8.20 12.89 -21.16
C TRP A 134 9.58 13.46 -21.54
N SER A 135 10.59 12.62 -21.37
CA SER A 135 11.97 12.89 -21.74
C SER A 135 12.64 11.61 -22.25
N ASP A 136 13.73 11.79 -22.99
CA ASP A 136 14.73 10.77 -23.23
C ASP A 136 16.06 11.27 -22.65
N ARG A 137 16.91 10.37 -22.11
CA ARG A 137 18.21 10.75 -21.53
C ARG A 137 19.39 9.97 -22.11
N LEU A 138 20.57 10.58 -22.02
CA LEU A 138 21.88 9.94 -22.07
C LEU A 138 22.60 10.26 -20.74
N HIS A 139 23.11 9.24 -20.07
CA HIS A 139 23.69 9.37 -18.72
C HIS A 139 25.09 8.75 -18.72
N LEU A 140 26.14 9.54 -18.51
CA LEU A 140 27.53 9.11 -18.65
C LEU A 140 28.29 9.39 -17.35
N LYS A 141 29.02 8.40 -16.83
CA LYS A 141 30.02 8.64 -15.81
C LYS A 141 31.21 9.34 -16.45
N VAL A 142 31.54 10.52 -15.91
CA VAL A 142 32.60 11.38 -16.43
C VAL A 142 33.78 11.51 -15.48
N ASP A 143 33.61 11.24 -14.17
CA ASP A 143 34.75 11.02 -13.27
C ASP A 143 34.50 9.92 -12.22
N PRO A 144 35.56 9.23 -11.76
CA PRO A 144 36.95 9.46 -12.14
C PRO A 144 37.27 8.90 -13.54
N ALA A 145 38.25 9.52 -14.22
CA ALA A 145 38.53 9.24 -15.63
C ALA A 145 38.86 7.77 -15.97
N ASP A 146 39.41 7.00 -15.03
CA ASP A 146 39.70 5.57 -15.16
C ASP A 146 38.46 4.67 -15.17
N GLU A 147 37.31 5.18 -14.68
CA GLU A 147 36.03 4.46 -14.67
C GLU A 147 35.11 4.83 -15.85
N ARG A 148 35.54 5.72 -16.76
CA ARG A 148 34.73 6.14 -17.92
C ARG A 148 34.49 4.98 -18.89
N ASN A 149 33.23 4.58 -19.05
CA ASN A 149 32.87 3.58 -20.05
C ASN A 149 32.79 4.21 -21.46
N LEU A 150 33.94 4.39 -22.11
CA LEU A 150 34.05 4.97 -23.47
C LEU A 150 33.35 4.15 -24.57
N SER A 151 32.78 2.97 -24.28
CA SER A 151 31.97 2.22 -25.25
C SER A 151 30.56 2.79 -25.42
N ILE A 152 30.00 3.42 -24.38
CA ILE A 152 28.66 4.05 -24.36
C ILE A 152 28.70 5.57 -24.49
N TRP A 153 29.88 6.18 -24.58
CA TRP A 153 30.02 7.57 -24.98
C TRP A 153 29.74 7.71 -26.49
N PRO A 154 28.91 8.67 -26.95
CA PRO A 154 28.69 8.91 -28.38
C PRO A 154 29.99 9.06 -29.18
N LYS A 155 30.01 8.54 -30.40
CA LYS A 155 31.08 8.78 -31.40
C LYS A 155 30.65 9.73 -32.52
N HIS A 156 29.34 9.98 -32.61
CA HIS A 156 28.74 10.93 -33.53
C HIS A 156 27.83 11.86 -32.72
N PRO A 157 27.90 13.20 -32.90
CA PRO A 157 28.90 13.90 -33.74
C PRO A 157 30.34 13.65 -33.30
N GLU A 158 31.28 13.82 -34.24
CA GLU A 158 32.69 13.43 -34.02
C GLU A 158 33.35 14.24 -32.89
N SER A 159 32.96 15.51 -32.72
CA SER A 159 33.44 16.39 -31.65
C SER A 159 32.78 16.14 -30.28
N PHE A 160 31.73 15.31 -30.16
CA PHE A 160 30.95 15.16 -28.92
C PHE A 160 31.82 14.89 -27.69
N ARG A 161 32.84 14.03 -27.84
CA ARG A 161 33.71 13.61 -26.72
C ARG A 161 34.69 14.70 -26.32
N ASP A 162 35.32 15.34 -27.31
CA ASP A 162 36.33 16.38 -27.08
C ASP A 162 35.68 17.63 -26.46
N VAL A 163 34.50 18.01 -26.94
CA VAL A 163 33.67 19.10 -26.39
C VAL A 163 33.22 18.78 -24.97
N LEU A 164 32.76 17.54 -24.71
CA LEU A 164 32.39 17.11 -23.36
C LEU A 164 33.60 17.13 -22.41
N ASP A 165 34.78 16.68 -22.85
CA ASP A 165 36.00 16.72 -22.04
C ASP A 165 36.44 18.14 -21.69
N GLU A 166 36.38 19.10 -22.64
CA GLU A 166 36.63 20.51 -22.30
C GLU A 166 35.55 21.08 -21.36
N PHE A 167 34.28 20.78 -21.61
CA PHE A 167 33.16 21.24 -20.79
C PHE A 167 33.24 20.70 -19.35
N ILE A 168 33.66 19.45 -19.15
CA ILE A 168 33.96 18.87 -17.82
C ILE A 168 35.00 19.71 -17.10
N ILE A 169 36.14 20.00 -17.73
CA ILE A 169 37.26 20.76 -17.13
C ILE A 169 36.79 22.16 -16.71
N LYS A 170 36.03 22.85 -17.57
CA LYS A 170 35.53 24.21 -17.31
C LYS A 170 34.48 24.21 -16.19
N CYS A 171 33.55 23.24 -16.17
CA CYS A 171 32.59 23.06 -15.08
C CYS A 171 33.27 22.73 -13.74
N ASP A 172 34.38 21.99 -13.77
CA ASP A 172 35.14 21.68 -12.55
C ASP A 172 35.77 22.93 -11.92
N GLY A 173 36.21 23.88 -12.74
CA GLY A 173 36.61 25.21 -12.30
C GLY A 173 35.47 25.96 -11.59
N VAL A 174 34.28 26.00 -12.19
CA VAL A 174 33.08 26.62 -11.60
C VAL A 174 32.70 25.97 -10.26
N LYS A 175 32.67 24.63 -10.22
CA LYS A 175 32.46 23.85 -8.99
C LYS A 175 33.43 24.28 -7.90
N ASN A 176 34.74 24.25 -8.18
CA ASN A 176 35.78 24.53 -7.18
C ASN A 176 35.66 25.97 -6.63
N SER A 177 35.38 26.95 -7.49
CA SER A 177 35.11 28.34 -7.06
C SER A 177 33.88 28.45 -6.16
N LEU A 178 32.82 27.71 -6.46
CA LEU A 178 31.60 27.69 -5.63
C LEU A 178 31.81 26.97 -4.30
N LEU A 179 32.53 25.85 -4.26
CA LEU A 179 32.83 25.12 -3.01
C LEU A 179 33.63 25.98 -2.02
N PHE A 180 34.56 26.80 -2.52
CA PHE A 180 35.31 27.78 -1.72
C PHE A 180 34.38 28.85 -1.12
N GLU A 181 33.49 29.44 -1.91
CA GLU A 181 32.55 30.46 -1.42
C GLU A 181 31.46 29.89 -0.50
N ILE A 182 31.04 28.63 -0.69
CA ILE A 182 30.17 27.88 0.24
C ILE A 182 30.86 27.73 1.60
N ALA A 183 32.13 27.31 1.64
CA ALA A 183 32.90 27.20 2.88
C ALA A 183 32.98 28.55 3.62
N LYS A 184 33.35 29.61 2.88
CA LYS A 184 33.48 30.98 3.38
C LYS A 184 32.15 31.58 3.88
N LEU A 185 31.03 31.32 3.20
CA LEU A 185 29.70 31.74 3.66
C LEU A 185 29.27 31.04 4.95
N LEU A 186 29.69 29.79 5.14
CA LEU A 186 29.48 29.01 6.37
C LEU A 186 30.56 29.26 7.45
N LYS A 187 31.59 30.06 7.15
CA LYS A 187 32.76 30.33 8.01
C LYS A 187 33.58 29.07 8.37
N LEU A 188 33.58 28.09 7.49
CA LEU A 188 34.44 26.91 7.56
C LEU A 188 35.84 27.22 6.99
N GLU A 189 36.79 26.31 7.19
CA GLU A 189 38.07 26.35 6.48
C GLU A 189 37.82 26.35 4.95
N GLU A 190 38.53 27.20 4.21
CA GLU A 190 38.26 27.48 2.79
C GLU A 190 38.28 26.24 1.87
N ASP A 191 39.03 25.21 2.26
CA ASP A 191 39.15 23.93 1.55
C ASP A 191 38.20 22.83 2.08
N TYR A 192 37.35 23.11 3.07
CA TYR A 192 36.52 22.11 3.77
C TYR A 192 35.73 21.23 2.79
N PHE A 193 34.96 21.86 1.89
CA PHE A 193 34.19 21.12 0.90
C PHE A 193 35.09 20.50 -0.17
N ALA A 194 36.17 21.18 -0.58
CA ALA A 194 37.11 20.65 -1.57
C ALA A 194 37.79 19.35 -1.10
N ARG A 195 38.16 19.25 0.18
CA ARG A 195 38.70 18.03 0.82
C ARG A 195 37.74 16.85 0.74
N GLN A 196 36.43 17.07 0.75
CA GLN A 196 35.47 15.98 0.62
C GLN A 196 35.54 15.28 -0.75
N PHE A 197 35.87 16.04 -1.80
CA PHE A 197 36.10 15.55 -3.16
C PHE A 197 37.55 15.08 -3.42
N ALA A 198 38.48 15.17 -2.45
CA ALA A 198 39.88 14.80 -2.66
C ALA A 198 40.11 13.28 -2.77
N ASP A 199 39.18 12.47 -2.26
CA ASP A 199 39.23 11.01 -2.33
C ASP A 199 38.12 10.52 -3.27
N ARG A 200 38.53 10.00 -4.44
CA ARG A 200 37.74 9.33 -5.50
C ARG A 200 36.28 9.80 -5.64
N PRO A 201 36.04 11.08 -6.00
CA PRO A 201 34.69 11.60 -6.23
C PRO A 201 34.07 10.96 -7.47
N THR A 202 32.74 11.03 -7.60
CA THR A 202 32.02 10.58 -8.79
C THR A 202 31.29 11.75 -9.43
N THR A 203 31.56 12.00 -10.71
CA THR A 203 30.84 13.01 -11.50
C THR A 203 30.09 12.31 -12.63
N ILE A 204 28.84 12.74 -12.87
CA ILE A 204 27.97 12.19 -13.90
C ILE A 204 27.42 13.33 -14.76
N ALA A 205 27.54 13.19 -16.09
CA ALA A 205 26.87 14.05 -17.05
C ALA A 205 25.54 13.40 -17.48
N ARG A 206 24.41 14.10 -17.30
CA ARG A 206 23.09 13.70 -17.80
C ARG A 206 22.59 14.71 -18.84
N PHE A 207 22.53 14.25 -20.08
CA PHE A 207 21.91 14.97 -21.19
C PHE A 207 20.43 14.59 -21.19
N ASN A 208 19.54 15.58 -21.10
CA ASN A 208 18.10 15.39 -21.13
C ASN A 208 17.51 16.06 -22.38
N TYR A 209 16.69 15.32 -23.11
CA TYR A 209 15.94 15.80 -24.26
C TYR A 209 14.44 15.69 -23.98
N TYR A 210 13.73 16.80 -24.13
CA TYR A 210 12.28 16.89 -23.94
C TYR A 210 11.64 17.17 -25.29
N PRO A 211 11.04 16.17 -25.95
CA PRO A 211 10.34 16.38 -27.21
C PRO A 211 9.09 17.22 -27.02
N GLN A 212 8.66 17.88 -28.09
CA GLN A 212 7.37 18.57 -28.16
C GLN A 212 6.24 17.64 -27.67
N CYS A 213 5.37 18.15 -26.80
CA CYS A 213 4.27 17.41 -26.22
C CYS A 213 2.93 18.01 -26.66
N PRO A 214 1.97 17.23 -27.20
CA PRO A 214 0.68 17.75 -27.63
C PRO A 214 -0.25 18.12 -26.46
N ARG A 215 0.06 17.66 -25.24
CA ARG A 215 -0.67 17.94 -23.99
C ARG A 215 0.30 18.13 -22.81
N PRO A 216 1.06 19.25 -22.79
CA PRO A 216 2.03 19.52 -21.71
C PRO A 216 1.34 19.74 -20.35
N ASP A 217 0.04 20.04 -20.35
CA ASP A 217 -0.83 20.14 -19.18
C ASP A 217 -1.13 18.79 -18.50
N LEU A 218 -0.71 17.67 -19.08
CA LEU A 218 -0.95 16.32 -18.57
C LEU A 218 0.31 15.53 -18.21
N VAL A 219 1.52 16.06 -18.48
CA VAL A 219 2.78 15.31 -18.33
C VAL A 219 3.83 16.11 -17.56
N TYR A 220 4.78 15.40 -16.95
CA TYR A 220 6.06 15.96 -16.54
C TYR A 220 7.15 15.61 -17.55
N GLY A 221 8.07 16.53 -17.81
CA GLY A 221 9.34 16.25 -18.47
C GLY A 221 10.31 15.54 -17.51
N ILE A 222 10.33 15.97 -16.24
CA ILE A 222 10.82 15.23 -15.06
C ILE A 222 9.91 15.60 -13.88
N LYS A 223 9.51 14.61 -13.06
CA LYS A 223 8.65 14.82 -11.86
C LYS A 223 9.32 15.69 -10.79
N PRO A 224 8.55 16.20 -9.80
CA PRO A 224 9.10 16.81 -8.59
C PRO A 224 10.11 15.92 -7.85
N HIS A 225 11.33 16.42 -7.64
CA HIS A 225 12.41 15.75 -6.89
C HIS A 225 13.43 16.75 -6.32
N SER A 226 14.32 16.28 -5.45
CA SER A 226 15.57 16.99 -5.10
C SER A 226 16.78 16.16 -5.57
N ASP A 227 17.91 16.82 -5.79
CA ASP A 227 19.14 16.15 -6.22
C ASP A 227 19.87 15.52 -5.03
N ALA A 228 20.25 14.25 -5.11
CA ALA A 228 21.13 13.61 -4.13
C ALA A 228 22.62 13.96 -4.32
N THR A 229 22.92 15.16 -4.84
CA THR A 229 24.27 15.65 -5.10
C THR A 229 24.74 16.58 -3.97
N ASN A 230 26.01 16.95 -4.03
CA ASN A 230 26.51 18.14 -3.37
C ASN A 230 26.12 19.40 -4.16
N LEU A 231 26.38 19.35 -5.46
CA LEU A 231 26.17 20.44 -6.40
C LEU A 231 25.72 19.84 -7.73
N THR A 232 24.76 20.48 -8.38
CA THR A 232 24.41 20.22 -9.77
C THR A 232 24.65 21.50 -10.57
N ILE A 233 25.52 21.43 -11.58
CA ILE A 233 25.70 22.50 -12.55
C ILE A 233 24.85 22.14 -13.78
N LEU A 234 23.84 22.95 -14.06
CA LEU A 234 22.86 22.69 -15.12
C LEU A 234 22.95 23.76 -16.20
N MET A 235 23.32 23.33 -17.41
CA MET A 235 23.18 24.13 -18.62
C MET A 235 21.79 23.92 -19.22
N ILE A 236 21.03 25.00 -19.42
CA ILE A 236 19.65 24.97 -19.94
C ILE A 236 19.58 25.52 -21.36
N ASP A 237 18.59 25.10 -22.14
CA ASP A 237 18.36 25.58 -23.51
C ASP A 237 18.26 27.13 -23.56
N ASN A 238 18.80 27.75 -24.61
CA ASN A 238 19.00 29.20 -24.71
C ASN A 238 17.67 29.99 -24.87
N ASP A 239 16.60 29.36 -25.37
CA ASP A 239 15.29 29.99 -25.57
C ASP A 239 14.09 29.14 -25.09
N VAL A 240 14.32 27.93 -24.53
CA VAL A 240 13.24 27.02 -24.10
C VAL A 240 13.24 26.80 -22.58
N GLY A 241 12.29 27.49 -21.92
CA GLY A 241 12.01 27.32 -20.49
C GLY A 241 11.36 25.98 -20.13
N GLY A 242 11.09 25.79 -18.85
CA GLY A 242 10.36 24.61 -18.34
C GLY A 242 10.88 24.05 -17.01
N LEU A 243 12.09 24.42 -16.58
CA LEU A 243 12.55 24.11 -15.23
C LEU A 243 11.75 24.94 -14.21
N GLN A 244 11.20 24.28 -13.20
CA GLN A 244 10.43 24.90 -12.13
C GLN A 244 10.94 24.48 -10.77
N VAL A 245 10.99 25.41 -9.81
CA VAL A 245 11.42 25.19 -8.42
C VAL A 245 10.26 25.43 -7.46
N LEU A 246 10.11 24.57 -6.47
CA LEU A 246 9.11 24.67 -5.41
C LEU A 246 9.66 25.48 -4.25
N LYS A 247 8.97 26.56 -3.90
CA LYS A 247 9.31 27.41 -2.75
C LYS A 247 8.04 27.83 -2.02
N ASP A 248 8.03 27.66 -0.70
CA ASP A 248 6.90 28.03 0.17
C ASP A 248 5.54 27.46 -0.28
N GLY A 249 5.55 26.25 -0.86
CA GLY A 249 4.38 25.57 -1.43
C GLY A 249 3.95 26.03 -2.82
N VAL A 250 4.69 26.96 -3.44
CA VAL A 250 4.39 27.53 -4.77
C VAL A 250 5.47 27.12 -5.77
N TRP A 251 5.05 26.68 -6.96
CA TRP A 251 5.95 26.42 -8.08
C TRP A 251 6.29 27.73 -8.81
N TYR A 252 7.58 27.93 -9.06
CA TYR A 252 8.08 29.07 -9.83
C TYR A 252 8.89 28.63 -11.04
N ASP A 253 8.73 29.32 -12.16
CA ASP A 253 9.57 29.13 -13.36
C ASP A 253 10.97 29.71 -13.13
N VAL A 254 12.00 28.91 -13.50
CA VAL A 254 13.38 29.37 -13.63
C VAL A 254 13.51 30.09 -14.98
N PRO A 255 13.96 31.37 -15.02
CA PRO A 255 14.04 32.10 -16.26
C PRO A 255 15.17 31.56 -17.15
N THR A 256 14.90 31.50 -18.45
CA THR A 256 15.91 31.17 -19.46
C THR A 256 16.71 32.43 -19.81
N ILE A 257 18.02 32.40 -19.57
CA ILE A 257 18.96 33.45 -19.98
C ILE A 257 20.12 32.76 -20.72
N PRO A 258 20.40 33.11 -21.99
CA PRO A 258 21.51 32.53 -22.75
C PRO A 258 22.84 32.63 -22.02
N HIS A 259 23.70 31.62 -22.23
CA HIS A 259 25.07 31.59 -21.68
C HIS A 259 25.13 31.80 -20.16
N THR A 260 24.17 31.20 -19.44
CA THR A 260 24.17 31.13 -17.98
C THR A 260 24.08 29.68 -17.48
N LEU A 261 24.63 29.45 -16.29
CA LEU A 261 24.54 28.17 -15.61
C LEU A 261 23.53 28.27 -14.46
N VAL A 262 22.61 27.31 -14.37
CA VAL A 262 21.78 27.13 -13.18
C VAL A 262 22.54 26.24 -12.20
N ILE A 263 22.74 26.74 -10.98
CA ILE A 263 23.36 26.00 -9.90
C ILE A 263 22.26 25.55 -8.95
N ASN A 264 22.10 24.24 -8.79
CA ASN A 264 21.24 23.64 -7.78
C ASN A 264 22.10 23.05 -6.66
N LEU A 265 21.77 23.35 -5.41
CA LEU A 265 22.30 22.64 -4.26
C LEU A 265 21.51 21.35 -4.07
N GLY A 266 22.24 20.24 -3.95
CA GLY A 266 21.62 18.96 -3.62
C GLY A 266 21.59 18.68 -2.11
N ASP A 267 20.92 17.59 -1.76
CA ASP A 267 20.66 17.14 -0.40
C ASP A 267 21.95 17.04 0.44
N HIS A 268 23.08 16.67 -0.17
CA HIS A 268 24.35 16.55 0.55
C HIS A 268 24.83 17.90 1.11
N THR A 269 24.62 19.00 0.38
CA THR A 269 25.00 20.33 0.87
C THR A 269 24.03 20.84 1.94
N GLU A 270 22.74 20.50 1.86
CA GLU A 270 21.80 20.75 2.97
C GLU A 270 22.22 20.00 4.25
N ILE A 271 22.59 18.72 4.14
CA ILE A 271 23.05 17.89 5.27
C ILE A 271 24.32 18.49 5.90
N MET A 272 25.38 18.71 5.10
CA MET A 272 26.66 19.22 5.61
C MET A 272 26.57 20.64 6.16
N SER A 273 25.75 21.51 5.58
CA SER A 273 25.50 22.87 6.10
C SER A 273 24.58 22.91 7.33
N ASN A 274 24.28 21.76 7.94
CA ASN A 274 23.33 21.62 9.05
C ASN A 274 21.96 22.27 8.76
N GLY A 275 21.52 22.24 7.50
CA GLY A 275 20.25 22.83 7.06
C GLY A 275 20.23 24.35 6.98
N ILE A 276 21.39 25.03 7.00
CA ILE A 276 21.51 26.47 6.72
C ILE A 276 21.20 26.73 5.25
N PHE A 277 21.86 26.00 4.34
CA PHE A 277 21.54 26.01 2.92
C PHE A 277 20.49 24.94 2.60
N LYS A 278 19.72 25.17 1.53
CA LYS A 278 18.59 24.33 1.14
C LYS A 278 18.87 23.53 -0.12
N SER A 279 18.39 22.31 -0.14
CA SER A 279 18.24 21.51 -1.35
C SER A 279 16.93 21.86 -2.03
N SER A 280 16.96 22.21 -3.32
CA SER A 280 15.76 22.67 -4.01
C SER A 280 14.93 21.49 -4.56
N VAL A 281 13.63 21.48 -4.23
CA VAL A 281 12.68 20.58 -4.88
C VAL A 281 12.27 21.20 -6.21
N HIS A 282 12.55 20.52 -7.31
CA HIS A 282 12.36 21.04 -8.65
C HIS A 282 11.72 20.00 -9.58
N ARG A 283 11.15 20.46 -10.69
CA ARG A 283 10.51 19.64 -11.74
C ARG A 283 10.79 20.25 -13.11
N VAL A 284 10.59 19.47 -14.17
CA VAL A 284 10.68 20.00 -15.55
C VAL A 284 9.33 19.82 -16.25
N MET A 285 8.80 20.91 -16.79
CA MET A 285 7.63 20.96 -17.65
C MET A 285 8.02 20.82 -19.12
N THR A 286 7.12 20.27 -19.92
CA THR A 286 7.24 20.24 -21.38
C THR A 286 6.40 21.35 -22.00
N ASN A 287 6.51 21.55 -23.32
CA ASN A 287 5.70 22.48 -24.08
C ASN A 287 5.29 21.87 -25.44
N SER A 288 4.39 22.51 -26.16
CA SER A 288 3.84 22.03 -27.43
C SER A 288 4.45 22.66 -28.69
N GLU A 289 5.45 23.53 -28.55
CA GLU A 289 5.96 24.38 -29.62
C GLU A 289 7.38 24.02 -30.06
N LYS A 290 8.28 23.70 -29.12
CA LYS A 290 9.70 23.43 -29.37
C LYS A 290 10.27 22.39 -28.40
N GLU A 291 11.14 21.51 -28.89
CA GLU A 291 11.91 20.61 -28.05
C GLU A 291 12.91 21.37 -27.17
N ARG A 292 13.17 20.86 -25.97
CA ARG A 292 14.11 21.44 -25.00
C ARG A 292 15.27 20.48 -24.76
N ILE A 293 16.47 21.01 -24.61
CA ILE A 293 17.65 20.26 -24.16
C ILE A 293 18.21 20.86 -22.87
N SER A 294 18.86 20.03 -22.06
CA SER A 294 19.69 20.49 -20.94
C SER A 294 20.76 19.47 -20.59
N VAL A 295 21.93 19.96 -20.14
CA VAL A 295 23.07 19.14 -19.72
C VAL A 295 23.31 19.39 -18.24
N ALA A 296 23.16 18.34 -17.42
CA ALA A 296 23.34 18.39 -15.97
C ALA A 296 24.63 17.68 -15.57
N MET A 297 25.51 18.39 -14.87
CA MET A 297 26.72 17.86 -14.24
C MET A 297 26.45 17.63 -12.75
N PHE A 298 26.27 16.37 -12.37
CA PHE A 298 26.01 15.96 -11.01
C PHE A 298 27.31 15.63 -10.28
N TYR A 299 27.60 16.36 -9.20
CA TYR A 299 28.81 16.15 -8.41
C TYR A 299 28.50 15.42 -7.10
N PHE A 300 29.04 14.20 -6.98
CA PHE A 300 28.98 13.37 -5.78
C PHE A 300 30.37 13.23 -5.16
N MET A 301 30.42 13.22 -3.83
CA MET A 301 31.57 12.70 -3.08
C MET A 301 31.69 11.18 -3.31
N ASN A 302 32.80 10.56 -2.87
CA ASN A 302 32.96 9.10 -2.89
C ASN A 302 31.75 8.41 -2.22
N LEU A 303 31.04 7.57 -2.97
CA LEU A 303 29.78 6.92 -2.53
C LEU A 303 29.98 6.02 -1.30
N GLU A 304 31.20 5.54 -1.05
CA GLU A 304 31.52 4.73 0.12
C GLU A 304 31.66 5.55 1.41
N LYS A 305 31.77 6.88 1.32
CA LYS A 305 31.85 7.76 2.50
C LYS A 305 30.51 7.92 3.20
N GLU A 306 30.59 8.32 4.46
CA GLU A 306 29.47 8.82 5.23
C GLU A 306 29.34 10.34 5.08
N ILE A 307 28.12 10.84 5.18
CA ILE A 307 27.79 12.27 5.19
C ILE A 307 27.04 12.63 6.48
N GLU A 308 27.41 13.77 7.06
CA GLU A 308 26.85 14.33 8.30
C GLU A 308 27.01 15.86 8.29
N PRO A 309 26.33 16.61 9.19
CA PRO A 309 26.57 18.03 9.38
C PRO A 309 28.03 18.33 9.75
N ALA A 310 28.59 19.42 9.22
CA ALA A 310 29.93 19.87 9.60
C ALA A 310 29.99 20.16 11.10
N ALA A 311 31.02 19.64 11.78
CA ALA A 311 31.13 19.70 13.24
C ALA A 311 31.19 21.15 13.74
N GLU A 312 31.78 22.05 12.96
CA GLU A 312 31.91 23.48 13.21
C GLU A 312 30.58 24.25 13.02
N LEU A 313 29.55 23.62 12.44
CA LEU A 313 28.17 24.13 12.28
C LEU A 313 27.18 23.42 13.22
N VAL A 314 27.68 22.56 14.10
CA VAL A 314 26.91 21.88 15.14
C VAL A 314 27.37 22.41 16.49
N ASP A 315 26.56 23.28 17.08
CA ASP A 315 26.83 23.84 18.38
C ASP A 315 25.59 23.76 19.30
N GLU A 316 25.74 24.36 20.46
CA GLU A 316 24.73 24.43 21.52
C GLU A 316 23.46 25.22 21.10
N GLU A 317 23.57 26.22 20.21
CA GLU A 317 22.45 26.98 19.65
C GLU A 317 21.90 26.34 18.35
N HIS A 318 22.77 25.65 17.59
CA HIS A 318 22.51 25.03 16.29
C HIS A 318 22.77 23.51 16.35
N PRO A 319 21.91 22.72 17.03
CA PRO A 319 22.12 21.28 17.15
C PRO A 319 22.08 20.56 15.79
N ALA A 320 22.70 19.39 15.70
CA ALA A 320 22.71 18.59 14.47
C ALA A 320 21.28 18.25 14.01
N ARG A 321 20.93 18.69 12.81
CA ARG A 321 19.61 18.53 12.18
C ARG A 321 19.49 17.31 11.29
N TYR A 322 20.58 16.59 11.01
CA TYR A 322 20.57 15.39 10.16
C TYR A 322 21.44 14.32 10.80
N ARG A 323 21.00 13.05 10.73
CA ARG A 323 21.81 11.91 11.17
C ARG A 323 22.86 11.57 10.13
N LYS A 324 24.01 11.08 10.59
CA LYS A 324 25.02 10.45 9.74
C LYS A 324 24.42 9.31 8.90
N VAL A 325 24.80 9.24 7.63
CA VAL A 325 24.35 8.21 6.68
C VAL A 325 25.44 7.93 5.64
N LYS A 326 25.55 6.68 5.16
CA LYS A 326 26.45 6.34 4.05
C LYS A 326 25.83 6.81 2.73
N ILE A 327 26.64 7.42 1.86
CA ILE A 327 26.15 8.00 0.59
C ILE A 327 25.58 6.92 -0.33
N MET A 328 26.19 5.74 -0.39
CA MET A 328 25.68 4.56 -1.11
C MET A 328 24.26 4.17 -0.66
N ASP A 329 23.99 4.20 0.65
CA ASP A 329 22.68 3.85 1.21
C ASP A 329 21.64 4.96 0.96
N TYR A 330 22.08 6.23 1.01
CA TYR A 330 21.28 7.39 0.63
C TYR A 330 20.86 7.31 -0.84
N PHE A 331 21.80 6.99 -1.73
CA PHE A 331 21.58 6.85 -3.17
C PHE A 331 20.71 5.62 -3.51
N ALA A 332 20.82 4.52 -2.76
CA ALA A 332 19.92 3.38 -2.89
C ALA A 332 18.46 3.75 -2.54
N GLY A 333 18.25 4.46 -1.43
CA GLY A 333 16.92 4.95 -1.03
C GLY A 333 16.31 5.94 -2.01
N LEU A 334 17.12 6.67 -2.78
CA LEU A 334 16.65 7.68 -3.75
C LEU A 334 15.68 7.10 -4.78
N PHE A 335 15.96 5.91 -5.32
CA PHE A 335 15.11 5.28 -6.32
C PHE A 335 13.74 4.90 -5.75
N GLU A 336 13.68 4.35 -4.55
CA GLU A 336 12.43 3.98 -3.88
C GLU A 336 11.61 5.23 -3.52
N HIS A 337 12.25 6.25 -2.95
CA HIS A 337 11.59 7.48 -2.53
C HIS A 337 11.10 8.34 -3.72
N PHE A 338 11.87 8.43 -4.80
CA PHE A 338 11.49 9.13 -6.05
C PHE A 338 10.23 8.51 -6.68
N LEU A 339 10.11 7.17 -6.68
CA LEU A 339 8.91 6.48 -7.17
C LEU A 339 7.66 6.74 -6.30
N LEU A 340 7.86 6.96 -5.00
CA LEU A 340 6.81 7.25 -4.03
C LEU A 340 6.47 8.75 -3.90
N GLY A 341 7.17 9.64 -4.62
CA GLY A 341 6.98 11.10 -4.50
C GLY A 341 7.41 11.67 -3.14
N THR A 342 8.36 11.02 -2.48
CA THR A 342 8.90 11.42 -1.16
C THR A 342 10.41 11.67 -1.27
N ARG A 343 11.03 12.28 -0.25
CA ARG A 343 12.47 12.60 -0.28
C ARG A 343 13.24 11.81 0.78
N VAL A 344 14.44 11.36 0.43
CA VAL A 344 15.32 10.61 1.34
C VAL A 344 15.78 11.49 2.50
N ILE A 345 16.01 12.79 2.26
CA ILE A 345 16.48 13.77 3.27
C ILE A 345 15.53 13.86 4.48
N ASP A 346 14.23 13.75 4.24
CA ASP A 346 13.20 13.80 5.28
C ASP A 346 13.27 12.58 6.22
N THR A 347 13.86 11.46 5.78
CA THR A 347 14.07 10.24 6.60
C THR A 347 15.34 10.28 7.47
N ILE A 348 16.22 11.24 7.23
CA ILE A 348 17.46 11.45 7.99
C ILE A 348 17.44 12.73 8.84
N GLN A 349 16.46 13.61 8.66
CA GLN A 349 16.32 14.80 9.48
C GLN A 349 16.02 14.42 10.95
N LEU A 350 16.80 14.98 11.86
CA LEU A 350 16.60 14.93 13.29
C LEU A 350 15.59 16.01 13.68
N LEU A 351 14.54 15.65 14.42
CA LEU A 351 13.55 16.60 14.90
C LEU A 351 14.25 17.66 15.77
N PRO A 352 13.97 18.97 15.57
CA PRO A 352 14.55 20.01 16.40
C PRO A 352 14.07 19.85 17.84
N SER A 353 14.97 19.39 18.71
CA SER A 353 14.83 19.59 20.14
C SER A 353 14.74 21.09 20.42
N LEU A 354 13.79 21.49 21.27
CA LEU A 354 13.70 22.86 21.79
C LEU A 354 15.08 23.36 22.21
N SER A 355 15.56 24.44 21.57
CA SER A 355 16.93 24.95 21.69
C SER A 355 17.18 25.57 23.07
N ARG A 356 17.72 24.74 23.99
CA ARG A 356 18.23 25.12 25.32
C ARG A 356 19.42 24.22 25.70
N PRO A 357 20.65 24.58 25.31
CA PRO A 357 21.84 23.75 25.55
C PRO A 357 22.27 23.68 27.02
N ASP A 358 21.85 24.65 27.82
CA ASP A 358 22.07 24.80 29.27
C ASP A 358 21.52 23.65 30.15
N LEU A 359 21.03 22.56 29.52
CA LEU A 359 20.25 21.49 30.13
C LEU A 359 20.71 20.06 29.78
N VAL A 360 21.80 19.85 29.04
CA VAL A 360 22.36 18.51 28.82
C VAL A 360 23.14 18.06 30.07
N PHE A 361 22.43 17.44 30.99
CA PHE A 361 23.01 16.83 32.18
C PHE A 361 23.36 15.37 31.92
N GLY A 362 24.62 14.99 32.16
CA GLY A 362 25.02 13.58 32.22
C GLY A 362 24.36 12.88 33.41
N VAL A 363 24.18 13.60 34.52
CA VAL A 363 23.23 13.27 35.59
C VAL A 363 22.59 14.55 36.08
N ARG A 364 21.25 14.61 36.07
CA ARG A 364 20.44 15.79 36.46
C ARG A 364 20.66 16.18 37.93
N PRO A 365 20.30 17.41 38.36
CA PRO A 365 20.27 17.81 39.77
C PRO A 365 19.55 16.77 40.66
N HIS A 366 20.28 16.18 41.61
CA HIS A 366 19.77 15.20 42.57
C HIS A 366 20.60 15.19 43.85
N SER A 367 20.08 14.60 44.92
CA SER A 367 20.82 14.21 46.12
C SER A 367 20.94 12.68 46.18
N ASP A 368 21.92 12.17 46.92
CA ASP A 368 22.09 10.72 47.09
C ASP A 368 21.23 10.22 48.25
N GLY A 369 20.38 9.22 48.03
CA GLY A 369 19.56 8.64 49.11
C GLY A 369 20.36 7.84 50.16
N ALA A 370 21.62 7.50 49.89
CA ALA A 370 22.49 6.70 50.76
C ALA A 370 22.90 7.44 52.06
N LEU A 371 23.70 6.79 52.92
CA LEU A 371 24.34 7.49 54.05
C LEU A 371 25.51 8.34 53.53
N LEU A 372 26.41 7.75 52.75
CA LEU A 372 27.48 8.45 52.07
C LEU A 372 27.80 7.78 50.73
N THR A 373 28.40 8.52 49.81
CA THR A 373 28.89 8.01 48.52
C THR A 373 30.36 8.37 48.39
N ILE A 374 31.20 7.40 48.04
CA ILE A 374 32.60 7.64 47.69
C ILE A 374 32.75 7.53 46.18
N LEU A 375 33.21 8.60 45.56
CA LEU A 375 33.32 8.75 44.12
C LEU A 375 34.79 8.82 43.73
N LEU A 376 35.26 7.85 42.93
CA LEU A 376 36.51 7.97 42.21
C LEU A 376 36.21 8.71 40.89
N VAL A 377 36.82 9.87 40.71
CA VAL A 377 36.60 10.76 39.55
C VAL A 377 37.86 10.77 38.70
N ASP A 378 37.70 10.72 37.38
CA ASP A 378 38.83 10.90 36.46
C ASP A 378 39.53 12.25 36.70
N LYS A 379 40.86 12.21 36.73
CA LYS A 379 41.74 13.31 37.11
C LYS A 379 41.70 14.50 36.14
N ASP A 380 41.28 14.27 34.90
CA ASP A 380 41.44 15.22 33.80
C ASP A 380 40.11 15.87 33.31
N VAL A 381 38.94 15.58 33.92
CA VAL A 381 37.62 16.09 33.48
C VAL A 381 36.73 16.59 34.64
N GLY A 382 36.82 17.89 34.94
CA GLY A 382 36.18 18.55 36.08
C GLY A 382 34.76 19.10 35.83
N ASN A 383 33.75 18.23 35.68
CA ASN A 383 32.37 18.62 35.34
C ASN A 383 31.29 18.23 36.37
N LEU A 384 31.69 17.84 37.59
CA LEU A 384 30.76 17.64 38.70
C LEU A 384 30.45 19.00 39.35
N GLN A 385 29.17 19.34 39.51
CA GLN A 385 28.72 20.58 40.13
C GLN A 385 27.84 20.30 41.35
N ILE A 386 28.07 21.03 42.44
CA ILE A 386 27.21 21.02 43.63
C ILE A 386 26.44 22.33 43.74
N GLN A 387 25.20 22.27 44.21
CA GLN A 387 24.37 23.45 44.47
C GLN A 387 24.56 23.92 45.91
N ARG A 388 24.81 25.22 46.08
CA ARG A 388 24.90 25.86 47.39
C ARG A 388 24.34 27.27 47.28
N ASP A 389 23.44 27.64 48.21
CA ASP A 389 22.79 28.96 48.26
C ASP A 389 22.16 29.37 46.90
N GLY A 390 21.56 28.39 46.22
CA GLY A 390 20.93 28.55 44.90
C GLY A 390 21.89 28.58 43.70
N LYS A 391 23.21 28.64 43.92
CA LYS A 391 24.24 28.71 42.87
C LYS A 391 24.95 27.37 42.68
N TRP A 392 25.41 27.10 41.47
CA TRP A 392 26.17 25.91 41.12
C TRP A 392 27.67 26.18 41.17
N TYR A 393 28.42 25.29 41.82
CA TYR A 393 29.86 25.36 41.99
C TYR A 393 30.51 24.09 41.44
N ASN A 394 31.50 24.24 40.54
CA ASN A 394 32.32 23.13 40.08
C ASN A 394 33.12 22.55 41.25
N VAL A 395 33.14 21.22 41.39
CA VAL A 395 34.02 20.54 42.34
C VAL A 395 35.34 20.23 41.65
N PRO A 396 36.50 20.65 42.19
CA PRO A 396 37.79 20.39 41.57
C PRO A 396 38.10 18.90 41.49
N ALA A 397 38.44 18.40 40.30
CA ALA A 397 39.09 17.10 40.17
C ALA A 397 40.58 17.26 40.56
N SER A 398 41.05 16.47 41.52
CA SER A 398 42.47 16.45 41.92
C SER A 398 43.01 15.02 41.81
N PRO A 399 44.20 14.80 41.21
CA PRO A 399 44.78 13.47 41.08
C PRO A 399 44.86 12.73 42.43
N HIS A 400 44.52 11.45 42.43
CA HIS A 400 44.55 10.58 43.61
C HIS A 400 43.63 10.99 44.79
N THR A 401 42.61 11.83 44.53
CA THR A 401 41.59 12.17 45.54
C THR A 401 40.32 11.36 45.35
N LEU A 402 39.69 10.96 46.47
CA LEU A 402 38.35 10.39 46.49
C LEU A 402 37.37 11.47 46.95
N LEU A 403 36.32 11.68 46.17
CA LEU A 403 35.29 12.67 46.49
C LEU A 403 34.22 11.99 47.35
N VAL A 404 34.02 12.49 48.57
CA VAL A 404 33.03 11.96 49.50
C VAL A 404 31.81 12.86 49.49
N ASN A 405 30.68 12.30 49.04
CA ASN A 405 29.38 12.92 49.15
C ASN A 405 28.65 12.41 50.41
N LEU A 406 27.88 13.27 51.07
CA LEU A 406 26.97 12.88 52.14
C LEU A 406 25.57 12.77 51.55
N GLY A 407 24.85 11.69 51.84
CA GLY A 407 23.50 11.49 51.33
C GLY A 407 22.42 11.92 52.30
N ASP A 408 21.18 11.93 51.81
CA ASP A 408 19.99 12.40 52.52
C ASP A 408 19.76 11.63 53.83
N THR A 409 20.13 10.34 53.87
CA THR A 409 20.04 9.55 55.09
C THR A 409 20.97 10.09 56.20
N MET A 410 22.18 10.57 55.85
CA MET A 410 23.06 11.22 56.84
C MET A 410 22.51 12.58 57.29
N GLU A 411 21.91 13.35 56.38
CA GLU A 411 21.26 14.62 56.73
C GLU A 411 20.12 14.40 57.73
N ILE A 412 19.25 13.41 57.49
CA ILE A 412 18.13 13.06 58.39
C ILE A 412 18.65 12.62 59.77
N ILE A 413 19.58 11.66 59.82
CA ILE A 413 20.14 11.12 61.08
C ILE A 413 20.80 12.24 61.89
N CYS A 414 21.50 13.17 61.23
CA CYS A 414 22.17 14.29 61.88
C CYS A 414 21.28 15.53 62.06
N ASN A 415 19.95 15.40 61.87
CA ASN A 415 18.97 16.48 62.01
C ASN A 415 19.32 17.77 61.22
N GLY A 416 19.96 17.65 60.06
CA GLY A 416 20.38 18.79 59.23
C GLY A 416 21.65 19.51 59.67
N ILE A 417 22.42 18.95 60.63
CA ILE A 417 23.74 19.46 61.04
C ILE A 417 24.75 19.29 59.91
N PHE A 418 24.83 18.08 59.35
CA PHE A 418 25.46 17.84 58.05
C PHE A 418 24.37 17.81 56.98
N ARG A 419 24.70 18.28 55.77
CA ARG A 419 23.74 18.37 54.67
C ARG A 419 24.18 17.57 53.46
N SER A 420 23.19 16.98 52.80
CA SER A 420 23.32 16.35 51.50
C SER A 420 23.33 17.45 50.43
N PRO A 421 24.39 17.60 49.63
CA PRO A 421 24.43 18.58 48.57
C PRO A 421 23.68 18.04 47.34
N VAL A 422 22.69 18.80 46.87
CA VAL A 422 22.13 18.58 45.54
C VAL A 422 23.24 18.81 44.52
N HIS A 423 23.50 17.82 43.68
CA HIS A 423 24.61 17.81 42.73
C HIS A 423 24.17 17.36 41.34
N ARG A 424 24.95 17.71 40.32
CA ARG A 424 24.70 17.37 38.91
C ARG A 424 26.02 17.13 38.19
N VAL A 425 25.99 16.32 37.16
CA VAL A 425 27.11 16.16 36.21
C VAL A 425 26.69 16.83 34.90
N VAL A 426 27.46 17.81 34.46
CA VAL A 426 27.28 18.44 33.14
C VAL A 426 28.09 17.64 32.13
N THR A 427 27.52 17.33 30.96
CA THR A 427 28.28 16.61 29.91
C THR A 427 29.41 17.49 29.39
N ASN A 428 30.58 16.91 29.15
CA ASN A 428 31.57 17.54 28.27
C ASN A 428 31.29 17.07 26.85
N ALA A 429 31.31 17.97 25.87
CA ALA A 429 31.27 17.57 24.46
C ALA A 429 32.63 17.04 23.97
N GLU A 430 33.75 17.49 24.58
CA GLU A 430 35.10 17.23 24.06
C GLU A 430 35.81 16.01 24.69
N LYS A 431 35.38 15.56 25.88
CA LYS A 431 36.00 14.43 26.60
C LYS A 431 35.00 13.59 27.38
N GLU A 432 35.04 12.29 27.14
CA GLU A 432 34.33 11.31 27.96
C GLU A 432 34.79 11.37 29.42
N ARG A 433 33.85 11.30 30.37
CA ARG A 433 34.12 11.28 31.81
C ARG A 433 33.61 9.98 32.41
N ILE A 434 34.52 9.15 32.92
CA ILE A 434 34.18 7.97 33.71
C ILE A 434 34.29 8.33 35.20
N SER A 435 33.33 7.89 36.02
CA SER A 435 33.43 7.96 37.48
C SER A 435 32.80 6.74 38.12
N LEU A 436 33.51 6.14 39.08
CA LEU A 436 33.04 4.97 39.82
C LEU A 436 32.46 5.43 41.17
N ALA A 437 31.20 5.12 41.42
CA ALA A 437 30.49 5.47 42.64
C ALA A 437 30.30 4.25 43.55
N MET A 438 30.71 4.35 44.81
CA MET A 438 30.41 3.38 45.86
C MET A 438 29.45 4.01 46.87
N PHE A 439 28.21 3.52 46.90
CA PHE A 439 27.16 3.98 47.81
C PHE A 439 27.16 3.14 49.08
N PHE A 440 27.20 3.80 50.25
CA PHE A 440 27.10 3.16 51.55
C PHE A 440 25.71 3.43 52.12
N GLY A 441 24.81 2.47 51.96
CA GLY A 441 23.47 2.51 52.54
C GLY A 441 23.44 2.04 54.00
N VAL A 442 22.40 2.41 54.73
CA VAL A 442 22.05 1.78 56.01
C VAL A 442 21.16 0.56 55.73
N ASN A 443 21.18 -0.45 56.61
CA ASN A 443 20.42 -1.68 56.41
C ASN A 443 18.91 -1.41 56.27
N GLY A 444 18.32 -1.89 55.16
CA GLY A 444 16.97 -1.58 54.67
C GLY A 444 15.79 -2.16 55.46
N GLU A 445 15.97 -2.35 56.77
CA GLU A 445 14.97 -2.81 57.73
C GLU A 445 14.84 -1.88 58.95
N LYS A 446 15.67 -0.82 59.03
CA LYS A 446 15.59 0.20 60.09
C LYS A 446 14.81 1.42 59.63
N GLU A 447 14.04 1.98 60.55
CA GLU A 447 13.60 3.37 60.43
C GLU A 447 14.80 4.30 60.55
N ILE A 448 14.87 5.25 59.61
CA ILE A 448 15.81 6.36 59.62
C ILE A 448 15.11 7.52 60.33
N GLU A 449 15.67 7.97 61.44
CA GLU A 449 15.16 9.08 62.25
C GLU A 449 16.30 9.98 62.75
N PRO A 450 16.05 11.25 63.06
CA PRO A 450 17.04 12.12 63.71
C PRO A 450 17.54 11.51 65.03
N ALA A 451 18.86 11.36 65.17
CA ALA A 451 19.44 10.71 66.34
C ALA A 451 19.11 11.48 67.62
N ALA A 452 18.45 10.83 68.58
CA ALA A 452 17.91 11.47 69.78
C ALA A 452 18.93 12.29 70.59
N GLY A 453 20.21 11.90 70.61
CA GLY A 453 21.29 12.65 71.26
C GLY A 453 21.72 13.95 70.56
N LEU A 454 21.16 14.25 69.39
CA LEU A 454 21.34 15.51 68.64
C LEU A 454 20.08 16.40 68.70
N LEU A 455 19.06 15.99 69.47
CA LEU A 455 17.85 16.75 69.74
C LEU A 455 17.93 17.37 71.14
N ASP A 456 17.65 18.67 71.22
CA ASP A 456 17.61 19.42 72.48
C ASP A 456 16.46 20.45 72.44
N GLU A 457 16.19 21.15 73.55
CA GLU A 457 15.10 22.14 73.64
C GLU A 457 15.19 23.25 72.56
N ASN A 458 16.39 23.52 72.04
CA ASN A 458 16.68 24.50 70.99
C ASN A 458 16.88 23.84 69.61
N ARG A 459 16.92 22.50 69.51
CA ARG A 459 17.06 21.73 68.26
C ARG A 459 16.07 20.58 68.21
N GLN A 460 14.83 20.91 67.85
CA GLN A 460 13.76 19.94 67.62
C GLN A 460 13.98 19.13 66.34
N ALA A 461 13.34 17.96 66.24
CA ALA A 461 13.42 17.10 65.07
C ALA A 461 12.84 17.80 63.83
N ARG A 462 13.66 17.91 62.78
CA ARG A 462 13.37 18.63 61.55
C ARG A 462 12.89 17.72 60.41
N TYR A 463 13.18 16.43 60.52
CA TYR A 463 12.86 15.40 59.53
C TYR A 463 11.99 14.32 60.21
N ARG A 464 11.09 13.69 59.44
CA ARG A 464 10.18 12.64 59.93
C ARG A 464 10.82 11.26 59.77
N ASN A 465 10.41 10.30 60.60
CA ASN A 465 10.85 8.91 60.50
C ASN A 465 10.53 8.32 59.12
N LEU A 466 11.54 7.68 58.52
CA LEU A 466 11.47 7.09 57.18
C LEU A 466 11.78 5.59 57.25
N LYS A 467 10.78 4.76 56.93
CA LYS A 467 11.00 3.32 56.67
C LYS A 467 11.60 3.15 55.28
N THR A 468 12.71 2.43 55.18
CA THR A 468 13.28 1.98 53.91
C THR A 468 12.72 0.62 53.52
N SER A 469 12.51 0.39 52.23
CA SER A 469 12.14 -0.91 51.66
C SER A 469 13.28 -1.45 50.81
N ARG A 470 13.65 -2.72 51.00
CA ARG A 470 14.84 -3.36 50.41
C ARG A 470 15.00 -3.12 48.91
N SER A 471 16.14 -2.58 48.50
CA SER A 471 16.76 -2.90 47.21
C SER A 471 18.29 -2.76 47.29
N SER A 472 18.97 -3.56 46.45
CA SER A 472 20.41 -3.56 46.14
C SER A 472 21.43 -4.02 47.21
N SER A 473 21.90 -5.25 47.04
CA SER A 473 23.33 -5.56 47.13
C SER A 473 23.70 -6.79 46.27
N GLN A 474 24.05 -6.56 45.00
CA GLN A 474 25.22 -7.17 44.34
C GLN A 474 25.33 -6.71 42.88
N GLN A 475 26.41 -5.98 42.59
CA GLN A 475 26.97 -5.88 41.24
C GLN A 475 28.18 -6.82 41.11
N SER A 476 28.56 -7.05 39.85
CA SER A 476 29.83 -7.60 39.35
C SER A 476 30.04 -9.13 39.42
N SER A 477 29.77 -9.78 38.28
CA SER A 477 30.88 -10.27 37.44
C SER A 477 30.39 -10.52 36.01
N SER A 478 31.04 -9.88 35.04
CA SER A 478 30.91 -10.21 33.61
C SER A 478 31.41 -11.63 33.32
N PHE A 479 30.72 -12.41 32.48
CA PHE A 479 31.31 -13.09 31.30
C PHE A 479 30.26 -13.84 30.47
N ILE A 480 30.57 -14.01 29.17
CA ILE A 480 29.84 -14.76 28.13
C ILE A 480 28.64 -14.02 27.48
N ARG A 481 28.88 -13.60 26.23
CA ARG A 481 27.85 -13.25 25.23
C ARG A 481 26.88 -14.42 25.01
N LEU A 482 25.59 -14.13 24.94
CA LEU A 482 24.72 -14.76 23.94
C LEU A 482 24.16 -13.68 23.01
N THR A 483 24.08 -14.03 21.74
CA THR A 483 24.09 -13.08 20.61
C THR A 483 22.71 -12.48 20.35
N THR A 484 22.71 -11.26 19.83
CA THR A 484 21.61 -10.69 19.05
C THR A 484 21.14 -11.67 17.97
N MET A 485 19.81 -11.89 17.86
CA MET A 485 19.16 -12.36 16.62
C MET A 485 17.78 -11.70 16.48
N ALA A 486 17.80 -10.38 16.33
CA ALA A 486 16.68 -9.57 15.81
C ALA A 486 17.20 -8.51 14.81
N GLU A 487 18.21 -8.88 14.02
CA GLU A 487 18.94 -7.97 13.10
C GLU A 487 18.33 -7.88 11.69
N SER A 488 17.05 -8.26 11.49
CA SER A 488 16.37 -8.13 10.19
C SER A 488 15.19 -7.15 10.16
N HIS A 489 14.62 -6.73 11.30
CA HIS A 489 13.53 -5.74 11.33
C HIS A 489 13.61 -4.81 12.57
N GLN A 490 14.37 -3.72 12.46
CA GLN A 490 14.26 -2.60 13.41
C GLN A 490 12.99 -1.77 13.12
N TRP A 491 11.96 -1.94 13.93
CA TRP A 491 10.76 -1.12 13.90
C TRP A 491 11.07 0.33 14.32
N LYS A 492 11.25 1.24 13.34
CA LYS A 492 11.39 2.67 13.60
C LYS A 492 10.05 3.29 13.97
N ILE A 493 9.86 3.60 15.25
CA ILE A 493 8.68 4.30 15.77
C ILE A 493 8.83 5.80 15.45
N VAL A 494 8.09 6.26 14.43
CA VAL A 494 8.13 7.64 13.93
C VAL A 494 7.54 8.65 14.93
N LYS A 495 6.57 8.21 15.75
CA LYS A 495 5.96 8.97 16.84
C LYS A 495 5.29 8.01 17.81
N ILE A 496 5.40 8.25 19.12
CA ILE A 496 4.62 7.50 20.12
C ILE A 496 3.20 8.08 20.11
N PRO A 497 2.15 7.31 19.73
CA PRO A 497 0.78 7.80 19.81
C PRO A 497 0.35 7.95 21.28
N PRO A 498 -0.53 8.92 21.62
CA PRO A 498 -1.12 9.00 22.95
C PRO A 498 -1.89 7.72 23.27
N THR A 499 -1.97 7.35 24.56
CA THR A 499 -2.64 6.10 24.94
C THR A 499 -4.14 6.17 24.66
N VAL A 500 -4.76 5.02 24.34
CA VAL A 500 -6.21 4.97 24.08
C VAL A 500 -7.02 5.42 25.31
N GLN A 501 -6.49 5.20 26.52
CA GLN A 501 -7.06 5.68 27.79
C GLN A 501 -7.10 7.22 27.85
N GLU A 502 -6.05 7.91 27.43
CA GLU A 502 -6.01 9.38 27.38
C GLU A 502 -6.86 9.95 26.24
N LEU A 503 -6.86 9.31 25.08
CA LEU A 503 -7.71 9.69 23.95
C LEU A 503 -9.19 9.62 24.34
N ALA A 504 -9.63 8.50 24.92
CA ALA A 504 -11.00 8.27 25.35
C ALA A 504 -11.50 9.28 26.39
N ALA A 505 -10.61 9.84 27.21
CA ALA A 505 -10.96 10.85 28.21
C ALA A 505 -11.24 12.25 27.62
N GLY A 506 -10.84 12.52 26.37
CA GLY A 506 -10.85 13.87 25.78
C GLY A 506 -11.58 14.03 24.45
N VAL A 507 -12.17 12.97 23.86
CA VAL A 507 -12.81 13.03 22.53
C VAL A 507 -14.28 12.65 22.56
N HIS A 508 -15.11 13.37 21.79
CA HIS A 508 -16.52 13.02 21.56
C HIS A 508 -16.71 11.96 20.46
N GLU A 509 -15.72 11.77 19.59
CA GLU A 509 -15.72 10.75 18.53
C GLU A 509 -14.34 10.09 18.46
N PRO A 510 -14.24 8.76 18.18
CA PRO A 510 -12.96 8.10 18.00
C PRO A 510 -12.16 8.68 16.82
N PRO A 511 -10.83 8.84 16.92
CA PRO A 511 -10.01 9.28 15.79
C PRO A 511 -10.10 8.30 14.60
N SER A 512 -10.05 8.82 13.37
CA SER A 512 -10.28 8.05 12.14
C SER A 512 -9.42 6.78 12.00
N GLN A 513 -8.20 6.77 12.53
CA GLN A 513 -7.31 5.60 12.55
C GLN A 513 -7.80 4.41 13.41
N TYR A 514 -8.76 4.65 14.32
CA TYR A 514 -9.44 3.62 15.11
C TYR A 514 -10.82 3.25 14.56
N ILE A 515 -11.37 4.06 13.65
CA ILE A 515 -12.68 3.80 13.03
C ILE A 515 -12.54 2.61 12.08
N VAL A 516 -13.30 1.57 12.37
CA VAL A 516 -13.37 0.36 11.57
C VAL A 516 -14.25 0.60 10.33
N HIS A 517 -13.81 0.07 9.19
CA HIS A 517 -14.52 0.16 7.92
C HIS A 517 -15.93 -0.44 8.06
N GLU A 518 -16.93 0.14 7.38
CA GLU A 518 -18.35 -0.12 7.66
C GLU A 518 -18.75 -1.60 7.54
N GLN A 519 -18.04 -2.35 6.69
CA GLN A 519 -18.21 -3.79 6.48
C GLN A 519 -17.67 -4.66 7.62
N ASP A 520 -16.72 -4.16 8.41
CA ASP A 520 -16.03 -4.87 9.49
C ASP A 520 -16.50 -4.44 10.90
N ARG A 521 -17.42 -3.46 10.98
CA ARG A 521 -17.95 -2.93 12.23
C ARG A 521 -18.67 -4.01 13.05
N PRO A 522 -18.58 -3.97 14.40
CA PRO A 522 -19.40 -4.85 15.23
C PRO A 522 -20.89 -4.53 15.03
N ALA A 523 -21.69 -5.57 14.79
CA ALA A 523 -23.14 -5.42 14.61
C ALA A 523 -23.79 -4.91 15.92
N VAL A 524 -24.76 -4.00 15.78
CA VAL A 524 -25.43 -3.33 16.92
C VAL A 524 -26.26 -4.29 17.76
N THR A 525 -26.66 -5.44 17.20
CA THR A 525 -27.35 -6.53 17.90
C THR A 525 -26.67 -7.86 17.56
N CYS A 526 -26.17 -8.57 18.57
CA CYS A 526 -25.67 -9.94 18.39
C CYS A 526 -26.83 -10.90 18.13
N SER A 527 -26.61 -11.91 17.29
CA SER A 527 -27.50 -13.06 17.16
C SER A 527 -27.37 -13.98 18.37
N ASP A 528 -28.48 -14.57 18.83
CA ASP A 528 -28.49 -15.54 19.91
C ASP A 528 -27.56 -16.74 19.60
N LEU A 529 -26.87 -17.24 20.64
CA LEU A 529 -25.98 -18.39 20.55
C LEU A 529 -26.75 -19.64 20.06
N PRO A 530 -26.35 -20.31 18.96
CA PRO A 530 -27.02 -21.51 18.45
C PRO A 530 -26.86 -22.72 19.38
N SER A 531 -25.82 -22.70 20.22
CA SER A 531 -25.64 -23.58 21.37
C SER A 531 -24.83 -22.82 22.44
N PRO A 532 -24.97 -23.12 23.74
CA PRO A 532 -24.13 -22.50 24.77
C PRO A 532 -22.67 -22.93 24.60
N ILE A 533 -21.74 -22.02 24.89
CA ILE A 533 -20.32 -22.37 25.01
C ILE A 533 -20.16 -23.29 26.23
N PRO A 534 -19.56 -24.49 26.11
CA PRO A 534 -19.51 -25.45 27.20
C PRO A 534 -18.76 -24.93 28.43
N VAL A 535 -19.32 -25.21 29.59
CA VAL A 535 -18.68 -25.04 30.90
C VAL A 535 -18.14 -26.40 31.33
N ILE A 536 -16.83 -26.47 31.61
CA ILE A 536 -16.09 -27.68 31.95
C ILE A 536 -15.60 -27.59 33.40
N ASP A 537 -15.93 -28.58 34.21
CA ASP A 537 -15.49 -28.70 35.60
C ASP A 537 -14.14 -29.42 35.68
N LEU A 538 -13.05 -28.65 35.83
CA LEU A 538 -11.69 -29.20 35.87
C LEU A 538 -11.46 -30.12 37.07
N SER A 539 -12.23 -29.98 38.15
CA SER A 539 -12.09 -30.86 39.32
C SER A 539 -12.45 -32.30 38.97
N ARG A 540 -13.48 -32.51 38.13
CA ARG A 540 -13.89 -33.83 37.62
C ARG A 540 -12.84 -34.45 36.70
N LEU A 541 -12.16 -33.62 35.89
CA LEU A 541 -11.07 -34.07 35.02
C LEU A 541 -9.80 -34.47 35.80
N SER A 542 -9.59 -33.90 37.00
CA SER A 542 -8.41 -34.15 37.83
C SER A 542 -8.39 -35.52 38.52
N VAL A 543 -9.52 -36.23 38.55
CA VAL A 543 -9.61 -37.58 39.12
C VAL A 543 -8.83 -38.56 38.25
N SER A 544 -8.00 -39.40 38.89
CA SER A 544 -7.24 -40.48 38.24
C SER A 544 -8.17 -41.58 37.72
N ASP A 545 -7.78 -42.23 36.61
CA ASP A 545 -8.55 -43.18 35.79
C ASP A 545 -9.17 -44.42 36.51
N SER A 546 -10.07 -44.22 37.46
CA SER A 546 -11.11 -45.18 37.82
C SER A 546 -12.34 -44.98 36.94
N ASP A 547 -13.14 -46.03 36.75
CA ASP A 547 -14.39 -46.05 35.96
C ASP A 547 -15.53 -45.19 36.56
N ASP A 548 -15.30 -43.89 36.69
CA ASP A 548 -16.24 -42.91 37.22
C ASP A 548 -16.99 -42.24 36.06
N GLU A 549 -18.30 -42.47 35.95
CA GLU A 549 -19.14 -41.98 34.85
C GLU A 549 -19.06 -40.45 34.70
N ASP A 550 -18.85 -39.73 35.83
CA ASP A 550 -18.69 -38.28 35.87
C ASP A 550 -17.40 -37.80 35.15
N ASN A 551 -16.29 -38.55 35.19
CA ASN A 551 -15.05 -38.18 34.50
C ASN A 551 -15.18 -38.38 32.98
N ALA A 552 -15.75 -39.52 32.57
CA ALA A 552 -16.00 -39.83 31.16
C ALA A 552 -16.99 -38.83 30.52
N GLY A 553 -18.03 -38.44 31.27
CA GLY A 553 -18.98 -37.40 30.86
C GLY A 553 -18.32 -36.04 30.68
N GLU A 554 -17.46 -35.60 31.62
CA GLU A 554 -16.79 -34.31 31.52
C GLU A 554 -15.72 -34.28 30.41
N LEU A 555 -15.01 -35.39 30.19
CA LEU A 555 -14.05 -35.54 29.09
C LEU A 555 -14.73 -35.49 27.71
N ALA A 556 -15.94 -36.05 27.61
CA ALA A 556 -16.77 -35.95 26.39
C ALA A 556 -17.26 -34.51 26.14
N LYS A 557 -17.64 -33.76 27.18
CA LYS A 557 -17.96 -32.32 27.05
C LYS A 557 -16.73 -31.51 26.59
N LEU A 558 -15.56 -31.77 27.17
CA LEU A 558 -14.31 -31.12 26.78
C LEU A 558 -14.05 -31.36 25.29
N ARG A 559 -14.18 -32.60 24.81
CA ARG A 559 -14.05 -32.92 23.38
C ARG A 559 -15.04 -32.14 22.50
N SER A 560 -16.33 -32.12 22.83
CA SER A 560 -17.32 -31.34 22.06
C SER A 560 -16.98 -29.85 22.06
N ALA A 561 -16.53 -29.27 23.19
CA ALA A 561 -16.13 -27.87 23.22
C ALA A 561 -14.96 -27.56 22.26
N LEU A 562 -13.99 -28.47 22.17
CA LEU A 562 -12.82 -28.35 21.29
C LEU A 562 -13.16 -28.58 19.81
N ASP A 563 -14.06 -29.53 19.53
CA ASP A 563 -14.53 -29.86 18.18
C ASP A 563 -15.49 -28.76 17.63
N ASP A 564 -16.36 -28.18 18.48
CA ASP A 564 -17.42 -27.22 18.09
C ASP A 564 -17.04 -25.73 18.20
N TRP A 565 -16.18 -25.37 19.16
CA TRP A 565 -15.88 -23.98 19.53
C TRP A 565 -14.37 -23.65 19.60
N GLY A 566 -13.49 -24.61 19.82
CA GLY A 566 -12.04 -24.38 20.02
C GLY A 566 -11.68 -23.71 21.37
N LEU A 567 -12.69 -23.37 22.18
CA LEU A 567 -12.55 -22.75 23.50
C LEU A 567 -13.65 -23.24 24.45
N PHE A 568 -13.45 -23.06 25.75
CA PHE A 568 -14.42 -23.42 26.78
C PHE A 568 -14.26 -22.57 28.04
N LEU A 569 -15.30 -22.54 28.87
CA LEU A 569 -15.27 -21.90 30.18
C LEU A 569 -14.94 -22.96 31.25
N ALA A 570 -13.86 -22.77 32.00
CA ALA A 570 -13.42 -23.67 33.05
C ALA A 570 -13.93 -23.20 34.41
N VAL A 571 -14.55 -24.12 35.16
CA VAL A 571 -14.90 -24.00 36.59
C VAL A 571 -14.22 -25.12 37.38
N GLY A 572 -14.29 -25.09 38.71
CA GLY A 572 -13.64 -26.11 39.55
C GLY A 572 -12.10 -26.12 39.44
N HIS A 573 -11.51 -25.05 38.90
CA HIS A 573 -10.09 -24.92 38.56
C HIS A 573 -9.16 -24.66 39.77
N GLY A 574 -9.65 -24.79 40.99
CA GLY A 574 -8.83 -24.72 42.21
C GLY A 574 -8.19 -23.37 42.56
N MET A 575 -8.64 -22.26 41.97
CA MET A 575 -8.30 -20.92 42.47
C MET A 575 -9.47 -20.37 43.28
N GLU A 576 -9.19 -19.70 44.39
CA GLU A 576 -10.22 -19.03 45.19
C GLU A 576 -10.76 -17.79 44.46
N SER A 577 -12.06 -17.52 44.62
CA SER A 577 -12.71 -16.32 44.07
C SER A 577 -12.08 -15.02 44.59
N GLY A 578 -11.55 -15.05 45.82
CA GLY A 578 -10.77 -13.96 46.39
C GLY A 578 -9.52 -13.61 45.57
N LEU A 579 -8.80 -14.62 45.06
CA LEU A 579 -7.59 -14.42 44.25
C LEU A 579 -7.90 -13.75 42.91
N LEU A 580 -8.97 -14.19 42.22
CA LEU A 580 -9.40 -13.58 40.95
C LEU A 580 -9.92 -12.14 41.16
N GLY A 581 -10.70 -11.90 42.22
CA GLY A 581 -11.17 -10.57 42.57
C GLY A 581 -10.06 -9.61 42.99
N GLU A 582 -9.06 -10.09 43.75
CA GLU A 582 -7.88 -9.31 44.09
C GLU A 582 -7.02 -9.01 42.86
N LEU A 583 -6.82 -9.98 41.97
CA LEU A 583 -6.10 -9.78 40.71
C LEU A 583 -6.76 -8.69 39.84
N MET A 584 -8.08 -8.76 39.62
CA MET A 584 -8.82 -7.72 38.90
C MET A 584 -8.73 -6.34 39.56
N LYS A 585 -8.76 -6.29 40.90
CA LYS A 585 -8.59 -5.06 41.67
C LYS A 585 -7.19 -4.46 41.51
N VAL A 586 -6.13 -5.28 41.57
CA VAL A 586 -4.75 -4.83 41.36
C VAL A 586 -4.55 -4.35 39.92
N MET A 587 -5.15 -5.03 38.93
CA MET A 587 -5.15 -4.59 37.54
C MET A 587 -5.77 -3.20 37.36
N ARG A 588 -6.99 -2.97 37.86
CA ARG A 588 -7.63 -1.65 37.76
C ARG A 588 -6.81 -0.58 38.48
N GLY A 589 -6.39 -0.85 39.72
CA GLY A 589 -5.55 0.08 40.49
C GLY A 589 -4.23 0.44 39.79
N PHE A 590 -3.66 -0.48 39.01
CA PHE A 590 -2.49 -0.19 38.17
C PHE A 590 -2.83 0.71 36.97
N PHE A 591 -3.94 0.48 36.26
CA PHE A 591 -4.38 1.36 35.16
C PHE A 591 -4.88 2.74 35.64
N GLU A 592 -5.29 2.87 36.90
CA GLU A 592 -5.60 4.14 37.58
C GLU A 592 -4.36 4.98 37.94
N LEU A 593 -3.15 4.41 37.94
CA LEU A 593 -1.93 5.16 38.26
C LEU A 593 -1.67 6.31 37.28
N PRO A 594 -1.00 7.40 37.71
CA PRO A 594 -0.55 8.47 36.83
C PRO A 594 0.29 7.94 35.67
N LEU A 595 0.19 8.57 34.49
CA LEU A 595 0.93 8.16 33.29
C LEU A 595 2.44 8.02 33.56
N GLU A 596 3.02 8.94 34.32
CA GLU A 596 4.44 8.96 34.69
C GLU A 596 4.87 7.72 35.48
N GLU A 597 4.00 7.20 36.36
CA GLU A 597 4.26 5.96 37.11
C GLU A 597 4.15 4.73 36.21
N LYS A 598 3.14 4.68 35.34
CA LYS A 598 2.95 3.58 34.38
C LYS A 598 4.07 3.55 33.33
N GLN A 599 4.55 4.70 32.87
CA GLN A 599 5.65 4.84 31.90
C GLN A 599 7.00 4.31 32.41
N LYS A 600 7.24 4.21 33.73
CA LYS A 600 8.46 3.59 34.29
C LYS A 600 8.66 2.15 33.83
N TYR A 601 7.57 1.48 33.47
CA TYR A 601 7.55 0.11 33.02
C TYR A 601 7.53 -0.01 31.49
N SER A 602 7.50 1.07 30.71
CA SER A 602 7.24 1.07 29.26
C SER A 602 8.02 0.03 28.44
N ASN A 603 7.35 -0.62 27.48
CA ASN A 603 7.98 -1.40 26.39
C ASN A 603 9.03 -0.62 25.58
N LEU A 604 9.11 0.71 25.70
CA LEU A 604 10.05 1.55 24.98
C LEU A 604 11.29 1.88 25.82
N VAL A 605 12.36 1.13 25.60
CA VAL A 605 13.67 1.41 26.20
C VAL A 605 14.20 2.72 25.62
N ASN A 606 14.41 3.71 26.50
CA ASN A 606 14.95 5.03 26.15
C ASN A 606 14.21 5.72 24.98
N GLY A 607 12.95 5.37 24.74
CA GLY A 607 12.13 5.88 23.63
C GLY A 607 12.58 5.45 22.22
N LYS A 608 13.45 4.45 22.07
CA LYS A 608 14.04 4.05 20.78
C LYS A 608 14.00 2.56 20.45
N GLU A 609 14.05 1.67 21.45
CA GLU A 609 14.00 0.22 21.24
C GLU A 609 12.72 -0.37 21.85
N PHE A 610 12.09 -1.30 21.13
CA PHE A 610 10.89 -1.99 21.59
C PHE A 610 11.27 -3.31 22.28
N ARG A 611 10.92 -3.45 23.56
CA ARG A 611 10.90 -4.73 24.28
C ARG A 611 9.50 -5.35 24.21
N ILE A 612 9.45 -6.68 24.33
CA ILE A 612 8.22 -7.46 24.37
C ILE A 612 7.57 -7.40 25.78
N GLU A 613 8.32 -6.97 26.80
CA GLU A 613 7.95 -6.92 28.20
C GLU A 613 8.03 -5.49 28.77
N GLY A 614 6.98 -5.07 29.51
CA GLY A 614 6.84 -3.74 30.14
C GLY A 614 5.55 -2.94 29.77
N TYR A 615 4.96 -2.14 30.67
CA TYR A 615 3.68 -1.41 30.49
C TYR A 615 3.36 -1.03 29.04
N GLY A 616 2.23 -1.57 28.57
CA GLY A 616 2.13 -2.12 27.20
C GLY A 616 2.41 -3.63 27.13
N ASN A 617 2.25 -4.39 28.22
CA ASN A 617 3.14 -5.47 28.69
C ASN A 617 2.77 -5.87 30.13
N ASP A 618 3.71 -5.78 31.09
CA ASP A 618 3.58 -6.30 32.46
C ASP A 618 4.10 -5.33 33.56
N MET A 619 3.48 -5.38 34.75
CA MET A 619 4.13 -5.76 36.04
C MET A 619 3.12 -5.87 37.20
N VAL A 620 2.98 -7.06 37.79
CA VAL A 620 2.52 -7.30 39.19
C VAL A 620 3.29 -8.51 39.73
N VAL A 621 3.87 -8.46 40.94
CA VAL A 621 4.94 -9.42 41.30
C VAL A 621 4.55 -10.54 42.29
N ASP A 622 3.49 -10.36 43.10
CA ASP A 622 3.12 -11.33 44.14
C ASP A 622 1.80 -12.07 43.85
N VAL A 623 0.66 -11.37 43.75
CA VAL A 623 -0.64 -11.99 43.35
C VAL A 623 -0.55 -12.71 41.99
N LEU A 624 0.20 -12.12 41.06
CA LEU A 624 0.44 -12.67 39.72
C LEU A 624 1.27 -13.96 39.77
N ARG A 625 2.14 -14.13 40.77
CA ARG A 625 2.99 -15.33 40.94
C ARG A 625 2.13 -16.53 41.33
N GLU A 626 1.22 -16.33 42.29
CA GLU A 626 0.25 -17.35 42.69
C GLU A 626 -0.67 -17.73 41.52
N TYR A 627 -1.22 -16.73 40.82
CA TYR A 627 -2.02 -16.94 39.61
C TYR A 627 -1.25 -17.70 38.51
N THR A 628 0.02 -17.38 38.29
CA THR A 628 0.87 -18.05 37.27
C THR A 628 1.13 -19.52 37.63
N VAL A 629 1.39 -19.83 38.91
CA VAL A 629 1.53 -21.22 39.38
C VAL A 629 0.23 -22.00 39.16
N LYS A 630 -0.92 -21.41 39.52
CA LYS A 630 -2.24 -22.04 39.33
C LYS A 630 -2.61 -22.23 37.85
N CYS A 631 -2.32 -21.25 37.00
CA CYS A 631 -2.47 -21.39 35.55
C CYS A 631 -1.58 -22.50 34.98
N ARG A 632 -0.35 -22.70 35.50
CA ARG A 632 0.53 -23.79 35.07
C ARG A 632 -0.04 -25.17 35.44
N GLU A 633 -0.60 -25.32 36.64
CA GLU A 633 -1.30 -26.55 37.07
C GLU A 633 -2.48 -26.88 36.11
N ILE A 634 -3.29 -25.87 35.76
CA ILE A 634 -4.40 -25.99 34.80
C ILE A 634 -3.89 -26.38 33.41
N THR A 635 -2.86 -25.71 32.89
CA THR A 635 -2.25 -26.03 31.59
C THR A 635 -1.78 -27.49 31.54
N ILE A 636 -1.08 -27.98 32.57
CA ILE A 636 -0.62 -29.38 32.63
C ILE A 636 -1.81 -30.36 32.60
N LEU A 637 -2.87 -30.09 33.36
CA LEU A 637 -4.08 -30.92 33.36
C LEU A 637 -4.76 -30.95 31.98
N VAL A 638 -4.99 -29.77 31.38
CA VAL A 638 -5.67 -29.68 30.07
C VAL A 638 -4.85 -30.34 28.97
N LEU A 639 -3.54 -30.04 28.87
CA LEU A 639 -2.65 -30.64 27.86
C LEU A 639 -2.57 -32.18 27.99
N THR A 640 -2.59 -32.71 29.22
CA THR A 640 -2.66 -34.16 29.45
C THR A 640 -3.97 -34.76 28.90
N LYS A 641 -5.11 -34.11 29.14
CA LYS A 641 -6.40 -34.57 28.60
C LYS A 641 -6.50 -34.39 27.07
N LEU A 642 -5.89 -33.35 26.48
CA LEU A 642 -5.78 -33.20 25.02
C LEU A 642 -4.99 -34.36 24.40
N ALA A 643 -3.86 -34.75 24.99
CA ALA A 643 -3.08 -35.90 24.52
C ALA A 643 -3.91 -37.19 24.57
N LYS A 644 -4.61 -37.44 25.68
CA LYS A 644 -5.51 -38.59 25.86
C LYS A 644 -6.67 -38.61 24.84
N LEU A 645 -7.27 -37.45 24.53
CA LEU A 645 -8.33 -37.33 23.52
C LEU A 645 -7.86 -37.66 22.09
N LEU A 646 -6.56 -37.46 21.81
CA LEU A 646 -5.93 -37.83 20.53
C LEU A 646 -5.33 -39.25 20.53
N GLY A 647 -5.42 -39.99 21.63
CA GLY A 647 -4.83 -41.33 21.76
C GLY A 647 -3.30 -41.34 21.90
N LEU A 648 -2.70 -40.20 22.24
CA LEU A 648 -1.27 -40.07 22.52
C LEU A 648 -0.96 -40.52 23.97
N GLN A 649 0.32 -40.68 24.30
CA GLN A 649 0.73 -40.95 25.69
C GLN A 649 0.38 -39.79 26.61
N ASP A 650 -0.04 -40.10 27.84
CA ASP A 650 -0.25 -39.09 28.89
C ASP A 650 1.04 -38.29 29.10
N GLY A 651 0.94 -36.96 29.10
CA GLY A 651 2.08 -36.06 29.20
C GLY A 651 2.69 -35.60 27.87
N TYR A 652 2.35 -36.19 26.70
CA TYR A 652 3.00 -35.88 25.41
C TYR A 652 3.12 -34.36 25.13
N PHE A 653 2.01 -33.61 25.20
CA PHE A 653 2.05 -32.15 24.99
C PHE A 653 2.70 -31.36 26.14
N VAL A 654 2.77 -31.93 27.34
CA VAL A 654 3.43 -31.32 28.50
C VAL A 654 4.95 -31.40 28.35
N ASP A 655 5.47 -32.55 27.93
CA ASP A 655 6.90 -32.79 27.69
C ASP A 655 7.49 -31.94 26.55
N MET A 656 6.62 -31.35 25.71
CA MET A 656 7.03 -30.37 24.70
C MET A 656 7.43 -29.01 25.30
N PHE A 657 7.11 -28.72 26.56
CA PHE A 657 7.53 -27.51 27.28
C PHE A 657 8.81 -27.78 28.08
N ASP A 658 9.96 -27.43 27.50
CA ASP A 658 11.26 -27.45 28.16
C ASP A 658 11.55 -26.14 28.93
N GLU A 659 12.77 -25.98 29.41
CA GLU A 659 13.22 -24.79 30.16
C GLU A 659 13.26 -23.49 29.33
N ASN A 660 13.22 -23.57 28.00
CA ASN A 660 13.20 -22.43 27.08
C ASN A 660 11.79 -22.07 26.61
N ALA A 661 10.77 -22.86 26.97
CA ALA A 661 9.39 -22.60 26.59
C ALA A 661 8.88 -21.30 27.23
N MET A 662 8.26 -20.44 26.43
CA MET A 662 7.88 -19.09 26.84
C MET A 662 6.48 -19.07 27.46
N THR A 663 6.34 -18.38 28.59
CA THR A 663 5.05 -18.03 29.19
C THR A 663 5.02 -16.53 29.45
N TYR A 664 4.01 -15.82 28.94
CA TYR A 664 3.86 -14.38 29.18
C TYR A 664 2.41 -13.99 29.45
N ALA A 665 2.25 -12.95 30.26
CA ALA A 665 0.97 -12.35 30.60
C ALA A 665 0.65 -11.18 29.66
N ARG A 666 -0.63 -10.89 29.40
CA ARG A 666 -1.09 -9.63 28.79
C ARG A 666 -2.23 -9.02 29.60
N PHE A 667 -1.96 -7.82 30.07
CA PHE A 667 -2.91 -6.98 30.81
C PHE A 667 -3.66 -6.08 29.84
N ASN A 668 -4.92 -6.40 29.57
CA ASN A 668 -5.75 -5.61 28.66
C ASN A 668 -6.68 -4.69 29.46
N PHE A 669 -6.72 -3.42 29.06
CA PHE A 669 -7.65 -2.41 29.57
C PHE A 669 -8.36 -1.76 28.39
N TYR A 670 -9.68 -1.85 28.37
CA TYR A 670 -10.55 -1.32 27.32
C TYR A 670 -11.33 -0.13 27.90
N PRO A 671 -10.94 1.12 27.59
CA PRO A 671 -11.64 2.30 28.08
C PRO A 671 -13.04 2.41 27.45
N ARG A 672 -13.89 3.22 28.07
CA ARG A 672 -15.20 3.61 27.52
C ARG A 672 -15.03 4.27 26.15
N CYS A 673 -15.85 3.89 25.18
CA CYS A 673 -15.85 4.48 23.84
C CYS A 673 -17.20 5.19 23.57
N PRO A 674 -17.23 6.47 23.16
CA PRO A 674 -18.48 7.16 22.81
C PRO A 674 -19.23 6.58 21.60
N ARG A 675 -18.55 5.79 20.75
CA ARG A 675 -19.11 5.11 19.57
C ARG A 675 -18.58 3.67 19.47
N PRO A 676 -19.02 2.75 20.34
CA PRO A 676 -18.51 1.38 20.36
C PRO A 676 -18.81 0.61 19.06
N GLU A 677 -19.86 1.01 18.33
CA GLU A 677 -20.25 0.46 17.02
C GLU A 677 -19.27 0.80 15.89
N HIS A 678 -18.37 1.77 16.10
CA HIS A 678 -17.38 2.20 15.10
C HIS A 678 -15.97 1.67 15.36
N VAL A 679 -15.69 1.01 16.49
CA VAL A 679 -14.32 0.61 16.87
C VAL A 679 -14.28 -0.82 17.43
N LEU A 680 -13.11 -1.43 17.42
CA LEU A 680 -12.85 -2.70 18.13
C LEU A 680 -11.81 -2.47 19.24
N GLY A 681 -12.02 -3.10 20.38
CA GLY A 681 -11.04 -3.14 21.47
C GLY A 681 -9.85 -4.04 21.12
N LEU A 682 -10.11 -5.12 20.38
CA LEU A 682 -9.07 -5.96 19.77
C LEU A 682 -9.61 -6.55 18.46
N LYS A 683 -8.80 -6.50 17.39
CA LYS A 683 -9.18 -6.98 16.04
C LYS A 683 -9.40 -8.50 16.01
N PRO A 684 -10.11 -9.05 14.99
CA PRO A 684 -10.18 -10.48 14.74
C PRO A 684 -8.79 -11.13 14.63
N HIS A 685 -8.52 -12.15 15.44
CA HIS A 685 -7.27 -12.90 15.44
C HIS A 685 -7.44 -14.30 16.05
N SER A 686 -6.41 -15.14 15.92
CA SER A 686 -6.21 -16.35 16.71
C SER A 686 -4.88 -16.26 17.47
N ASP A 687 -4.70 -17.09 18.50
CA ASP A 687 -3.51 -17.06 19.34
C ASP A 687 -2.41 -17.95 18.78
N ALA A 688 -1.18 -17.45 18.65
CA ALA A 688 -0.01 -18.28 18.30
C ALA A 688 0.53 -19.14 19.45
N SER A 689 -0.17 -19.19 20.58
CA SER A 689 0.15 -20.07 21.70
C SER A 689 -0.16 -21.53 21.37
N VAL A 690 0.24 -22.43 22.26
CA VAL A 690 -0.31 -23.79 22.36
C VAL A 690 -1.67 -23.71 23.04
N ILE A 691 -1.76 -22.94 24.13
CA ILE A 691 -2.97 -22.72 24.92
C ILE A 691 -2.91 -21.32 25.56
N THR A 692 -4.07 -20.67 25.69
CA THR A 692 -4.23 -19.38 26.38
C THR A 692 -5.26 -19.53 27.49
N ILE A 693 -4.92 -19.07 28.70
CA ILE A 693 -5.85 -18.99 29.84
C ILE A 693 -6.18 -17.51 30.09
N ALA A 694 -7.43 -17.12 29.93
CA ALA A 694 -7.89 -15.75 30.11
C ALA A 694 -8.87 -15.61 31.28
N SER A 695 -8.51 -14.76 32.25
CA SER A 695 -9.46 -14.24 33.24
C SER A 695 -10.13 -13.01 32.66
N ILE A 696 -11.46 -13.04 32.59
CA ILE A 696 -12.30 -12.01 31.99
C ILE A 696 -13.12 -11.27 33.04
N ASP A 697 -13.41 -10.00 32.79
CA ASP A 697 -14.31 -9.17 33.60
C ASP A 697 -15.68 -9.84 33.77
N ASP A 698 -16.12 -10.06 35.01
CA ASP A 698 -17.43 -10.67 35.30
C ASP A 698 -18.57 -9.62 35.43
N SER A 699 -18.24 -8.34 35.32
CA SER A 699 -19.20 -7.24 35.34
C SER A 699 -19.70 -6.82 33.94
N ILE A 700 -18.96 -7.14 32.87
CA ILE A 700 -19.24 -6.65 31.52
C ILE A 700 -18.76 -7.56 30.38
N SER A 701 -19.65 -7.80 29.41
CA SER A 701 -19.36 -8.57 28.19
C SER A 701 -18.51 -7.75 27.20
N GLY A 702 -17.95 -8.42 26.19
CA GLY A 702 -17.21 -7.76 25.12
C GLY A 702 -16.23 -8.64 24.36
N LEU A 703 -16.03 -9.90 24.78
CA LEU A 703 -15.28 -10.87 24.00
C LEU A 703 -16.22 -11.61 23.04
N GLN A 704 -15.87 -11.67 21.76
CA GLN A 704 -16.66 -12.34 20.72
C GLN A 704 -15.83 -13.40 20.00
N VAL A 705 -16.46 -14.53 19.67
CA VAL A 705 -15.88 -15.63 18.88
C VAL A 705 -16.62 -15.77 17.54
N LEU A 706 -15.87 -16.04 16.47
CA LEU A 706 -16.39 -16.24 15.12
C LEU A 706 -16.71 -17.73 14.91
N ARG A 707 -17.96 -18.05 14.56
CA ARG A 707 -18.40 -19.41 14.20
C ARG A 707 -19.27 -19.34 12.94
N GLN A 708 -18.89 -20.09 11.91
CA GLN A 708 -19.61 -20.16 10.62
C GLN A 708 -19.88 -18.78 9.96
N GLY A 709 -18.94 -17.83 10.13
CA GLY A 709 -19.07 -16.46 9.58
C GLY A 709 -19.85 -15.48 10.46
N ILE A 710 -20.40 -15.93 11.59
CA ILE A 710 -21.19 -15.13 12.53
C ILE A 710 -20.40 -14.92 13.83
N TRP A 711 -20.44 -13.70 14.37
CA TRP A 711 -19.82 -13.35 15.65
C TRP A 711 -20.81 -13.57 16.80
N TYR A 712 -20.35 -14.26 17.85
CA TYR A 712 -21.14 -14.54 19.05
C TYR A 712 -20.42 -14.03 20.31
N ASP A 713 -21.16 -13.41 21.23
CA ASP A 713 -20.64 -13.02 22.54
C ASP A 713 -20.30 -14.26 23.40
N VAL A 714 -19.14 -14.24 24.06
CA VAL A 714 -18.76 -15.23 25.07
C VAL A 714 -19.53 -14.89 26.37
N PRO A 715 -20.30 -15.83 26.94
CA PRO A 715 -21.14 -15.54 28.10
C PRO A 715 -20.29 -15.34 29.37
N ILE A 716 -20.75 -14.44 30.24
CA ILE A 716 -20.15 -14.25 31.55
C ILE A 716 -20.59 -15.37 32.48
N VAL A 717 -19.63 -16.12 33.02
CA VAL A 717 -19.85 -17.08 34.10
C VAL A 717 -18.98 -16.65 35.29
N PRO A 718 -19.57 -16.28 36.45
CA PRO A 718 -18.80 -15.82 37.61
C PRO A 718 -17.79 -16.87 38.08
N ASN A 719 -16.56 -16.42 38.35
CA ASN A 719 -15.42 -17.27 38.71
C ASN A 719 -15.08 -18.37 37.67
N ALA A 720 -15.40 -18.18 36.38
CA ALA A 720 -14.88 -19.04 35.33
C ALA A 720 -13.62 -18.43 34.68
N LEU A 721 -12.70 -19.30 34.26
CA LEU A 721 -11.60 -18.94 33.37
C LEU A 721 -11.95 -19.33 31.95
N LEU A 722 -11.69 -18.47 30.97
CA LEU A 722 -11.76 -18.87 29.56
C LEU A 722 -10.47 -19.59 29.19
N ILE A 723 -10.58 -20.80 28.63
CA ILE A 723 -9.45 -21.55 28.07
C ILE A 723 -9.62 -21.62 26.56
N ASN A 724 -8.63 -21.11 25.84
CA ASN A 724 -8.57 -21.07 24.39
C ASN A 724 -7.45 -21.97 23.86
N VAL A 725 -7.73 -22.76 22.83
CA VAL A 725 -6.71 -23.52 22.12
C VAL A 725 -6.05 -22.62 21.07
N GLY A 726 -4.71 -22.55 21.09
CA GLY A 726 -3.97 -21.75 20.13
C GLY A 726 -3.57 -22.53 18.87
N ASP A 727 -3.11 -21.78 17.87
CA ASP A 727 -2.64 -22.26 16.57
C ASP A 727 -1.60 -23.37 16.68
N GLY A 728 -0.80 -23.38 17.77
CA GLY A 728 0.20 -24.42 18.03
C GLY A 728 -0.42 -25.81 18.16
N ILE A 729 -1.53 -25.94 18.91
CA ILE A 729 -2.26 -27.21 19.03
C ILE A 729 -3.01 -27.54 17.73
N GLU A 730 -3.58 -26.57 17.02
CA GLU A 730 -4.22 -26.86 15.72
C GLU A 730 -3.21 -27.46 14.74
N ILE A 731 -2.00 -26.91 14.66
CA ILE A 731 -0.94 -27.43 13.78
C ILE A 731 -0.46 -28.80 14.23
N MET A 732 -0.08 -28.97 15.51
CA MET A 732 0.44 -30.25 16.03
C MET A 732 -0.62 -31.36 15.95
N SER A 733 -1.87 -31.06 16.28
CA SER A 733 -3.00 -32.00 16.17
C SER A 733 -3.46 -32.26 14.73
N ASN A 734 -2.74 -31.77 13.72
CA ASN A 734 -3.09 -31.92 12.30
C ASN A 734 -4.55 -31.48 12.00
N GLY A 735 -5.02 -30.44 12.70
CA GLY A 735 -6.36 -29.89 12.57
C GLY A 735 -7.49 -30.68 13.23
N PHE A 736 -7.18 -31.61 14.15
CA PHE A 736 -8.19 -32.27 15.01
C PHE A 736 -8.86 -31.25 15.93
N PHE A 737 -8.08 -30.41 16.63
CA PHE A 737 -8.60 -29.29 17.41
C PHE A 737 -8.41 -27.99 16.62
N LYS A 738 -9.36 -27.06 16.75
CA LYS A 738 -9.35 -25.79 15.99
C LYS A 738 -9.09 -24.59 16.88
N SER A 739 -8.22 -23.70 16.42
CA SER A 739 -7.89 -22.42 17.03
C SER A 739 -8.94 -21.38 16.60
N PRO A 740 -9.79 -20.89 17.53
CA PRO A 740 -10.92 -20.05 17.17
C PRO A 740 -10.50 -18.61 16.92
N VAL A 741 -11.12 -18.01 15.90
CA VAL A 741 -10.96 -16.58 15.64
C VAL A 741 -11.83 -15.80 16.62
N HIS A 742 -11.22 -14.89 17.38
CA HIS A 742 -11.91 -14.08 18.37
C HIS A 742 -11.53 -12.59 18.23
N ARG A 743 -12.39 -11.71 18.76
CA ARG A 743 -12.22 -10.24 18.78
C ARG A 743 -12.78 -9.66 20.07
N VAL A 744 -12.39 -8.43 20.40
CA VAL A 744 -12.97 -7.70 21.54
C VAL A 744 -13.69 -6.45 21.04
N VAL A 745 -14.94 -6.26 21.44
CA VAL A 745 -15.72 -5.03 21.22
C VAL A 745 -15.59 -4.08 22.42
N THR A 746 -15.86 -2.79 22.21
CA THR A 746 -15.82 -1.78 23.29
C THR A 746 -17.23 -1.47 23.80
N ASN A 747 -17.34 -0.73 24.91
CA ASN A 747 -18.60 -0.33 25.51
C ASN A 747 -18.59 1.18 25.83
N ALA A 748 -19.76 1.83 25.82
CA ALA A 748 -19.89 3.27 26.08
C ALA A 748 -20.04 3.63 27.56
N GLU A 749 -20.62 2.75 28.37
CA GLU A 749 -21.05 2.99 29.75
C GLU A 749 -20.01 2.55 30.78
N SER A 750 -19.22 1.51 30.47
CA SER A 750 -18.26 0.90 31.39
C SER A 750 -16.95 0.50 30.71
N GLU A 751 -15.87 0.59 31.49
CA GLU A 751 -14.54 0.08 31.12
C GLU A 751 -14.46 -1.42 31.42
N ARG A 752 -13.62 -2.15 30.67
CA ARG A 752 -13.42 -3.59 30.82
C ARG A 752 -11.94 -3.93 30.98
N VAL A 753 -11.62 -4.90 31.83
CA VAL A 753 -10.27 -5.49 31.93
C VAL A 753 -10.25 -6.97 31.59
N SER A 754 -9.10 -7.49 31.14
CA SER A 754 -8.87 -8.95 31.09
C SER A 754 -7.39 -9.31 31.07
N LEU A 755 -7.04 -10.39 31.75
CA LEU A 755 -5.69 -10.94 31.83
C LEU A 755 -5.60 -12.24 31.03
N ALA A 756 -4.75 -12.28 30.00
CA ALA A 756 -4.47 -13.49 29.23
C ALA A 756 -3.06 -14.02 29.54
N MET A 757 -2.94 -15.31 29.81
CA MET A 757 -1.69 -16.06 29.97
C MET A 757 -1.47 -16.93 28.74
N PHE A 758 -0.40 -16.67 27.99
CA PHE A 758 -0.06 -17.42 26.78
C PHE A 758 1.05 -18.42 27.10
N TYR A 759 0.83 -19.69 26.75
CA TYR A 759 1.82 -20.77 26.86
C TYR A 759 2.31 -21.15 25.47
N THR A 760 3.60 -20.96 25.19
CA THR A 760 4.20 -21.16 23.86
C THR A 760 5.47 -22.02 23.97
N LEU A 761 5.76 -22.80 22.93
CA LEU A 761 6.97 -23.63 22.86
C LEU A 761 8.26 -22.79 22.77
N ASP A 762 9.42 -23.45 22.92
CA ASP A 762 10.75 -22.87 22.63
C ASP A 762 10.74 -22.19 21.23
N PRO A 763 11.19 -20.93 21.09
CA PRO A 763 11.32 -20.24 19.81
C PRO A 763 12.02 -21.03 18.69
N GLU A 764 13.01 -21.88 19.02
CA GLU A 764 13.75 -22.71 18.06
C GLU A 764 13.08 -24.05 17.75
N LYS A 765 12.09 -24.50 18.55
CA LYS A 765 11.34 -25.72 18.28
C LYS A 765 10.52 -25.61 17.01
N GLU A 766 10.48 -26.71 16.27
CA GLU A 766 9.74 -26.85 15.02
C GLU A 766 8.28 -27.23 15.32
N LEU A 767 7.38 -26.46 14.73
CA LEU A 767 5.94 -26.62 14.79
C LEU A 767 5.48 -27.30 13.50
N GLU A 768 5.00 -28.53 13.60
CA GLU A 768 4.47 -29.32 12.49
C GLU A 768 3.44 -30.36 12.99
N PRO A 769 2.61 -30.94 12.10
CA PRO A 769 1.71 -32.03 12.46
C PRO A 769 2.45 -33.27 12.95
N LEU A 770 2.03 -33.76 14.12
CA LEU A 770 2.64 -34.93 14.77
C LEU A 770 2.49 -36.18 13.87
N PRO A 771 3.56 -36.98 13.65
CA PRO A 771 3.52 -38.14 12.76
C PRO A 771 2.41 -39.14 13.10
N GLU A 772 2.10 -39.33 14.38
CA GLU A 772 1.07 -40.23 14.89
C GLU A 772 -0.36 -39.78 14.52
N LEU A 773 -0.54 -38.52 14.09
CA LEU A 773 -1.82 -37.91 13.72
C LEU A 773 -1.92 -37.58 12.22
N VAL A 774 -0.97 -38.07 11.41
CA VAL A 774 -0.96 -38.01 9.95
C VAL A 774 -1.25 -39.40 9.39
N ASP A 775 -2.34 -39.54 8.63
CA ASP A 775 -2.69 -40.75 7.87
C ASP A 775 -2.79 -40.33 6.40
N GLU A 776 -1.81 -40.71 5.57
CA GLU A 776 -1.72 -40.23 4.17
C GLU A 776 -2.96 -40.57 3.30
N GLU A 777 -3.78 -41.55 3.70
CA GLU A 777 -5.02 -41.90 2.99
C GLU A 777 -6.26 -41.20 3.58
N LYS A 778 -6.34 -41.02 4.91
CA LYS A 778 -7.57 -40.53 5.59
C LYS A 778 -7.47 -39.12 6.15
N ARG A 779 -6.29 -38.68 6.57
CA ARG A 779 -5.99 -37.35 7.10
C ARG A 779 -4.54 -36.99 6.77
N PRO A 780 -4.23 -36.67 5.50
CA PRO A 780 -2.88 -36.31 5.09
C PRO A 780 -2.40 -35.05 5.82
N ARG A 781 -1.10 -34.77 5.76
CA ARG A 781 -0.49 -33.66 6.49
C ARG A 781 -1.12 -32.32 6.08
N GLN A 782 -1.82 -31.67 7.01
CA GLN A 782 -2.57 -30.45 6.75
C GLN A 782 -1.76 -29.17 6.92
N TYR A 783 -0.59 -29.17 7.56
CA TYR A 783 0.23 -27.98 7.83
C TYR A 783 1.71 -28.21 7.54
N ALA A 784 2.38 -27.14 7.09
CA ALA A 784 3.80 -27.10 6.81
C ALA A 784 4.63 -27.00 8.10
N LYS A 785 5.90 -27.37 8.00
CA LYS A 785 6.87 -27.34 9.09
C LYS A 785 7.54 -25.96 9.17
N MET A 786 7.54 -25.35 10.36
CA MET A 786 8.06 -24.00 10.60
C MET A 786 8.66 -23.88 12.01
N LYS A 787 9.64 -23.01 12.25
CA LYS A 787 10.08 -22.70 13.63
C LYS A 787 9.10 -21.79 14.35
N THR A 788 8.93 -22.03 15.65
CA THR A 788 8.02 -21.25 16.52
C THR A 788 8.31 -19.74 16.45
N LYS A 789 9.58 -19.32 16.43
CA LYS A 789 9.97 -17.90 16.26
C LYS A 789 9.56 -17.29 14.93
N ASP A 790 9.64 -18.05 13.83
CA ASP A 790 9.29 -17.57 12.49
C ASP A 790 7.77 -17.41 12.38
N TYR A 791 7.02 -18.31 13.02
CA TYR A 791 5.57 -18.25 13.15
C TYR A 791 5.13 -17.01 13.93
N ILE A 792 5.74 -16.77 15.10
CA ILE A 792 5.47 -15.58 15.94
C ILE A 792 5.83 -14.28 15.20
N THR A 793 6.94 -14.25 14.48
CA THR A 793 7.35 -13.07 13.70
C THR A 793 6.32 -12.72 12.63
N ARG A 794 5.86 -13.73 11.87
CA ARG A 794 4.79 -13.57 10.88
C ARG A 794 3.46 -13.14 11.52
N LEU A 795 3.18 -13.56 12.77
CA LEU A 795 1.94 -13.17 13.45
C LEU A 795 1.84 -11.66 13.63
N PHE A 796 2.92 -11.00 14.05
CA PHE A 796 2.91 -9.55 14.21
C PHE A 796 2.73 -8.82 12.87
N GLU A 797 3.33 -9.34 11.78
CA GLU A 797 3.14 -8.80 10.43
C GLU A 797 1.72 -8.99 9.89
N THR A 798 1.09 -10.14 10.12
CA THR A 798 -0.26 -10.45 9.62
C THR A 798 -1.36 -9.83 10.49
N PHE A 799 -1.16 -9.74 11.82
CA PHE A 799 -2.07 -9.05 12.73
C PHE A 799 -2.22 -7.56 12.39
N ALA A 800 -1.12 -6.90 11.99
CA ALA A 800 -1.17 -5.53 11.48
C ALA A 800 -2.03 -5.39 10.21
N ARG A 801 -2.08 -6.43 9.37
CA ARG A 801 -2.80 -6.50 8.09
C ARG A 801 -4.21 -7.10 8.20
N GLY A 802 -4.61 -7.61 9.37
CA GLY A 802 -5.91 -8.28 9.57
C GLY A 802 -6.00 -9.70 9.00
N THR A 803 -4.87 -10.41 8.87
CA THR A 803 -4.81 -11.79 8.36
C THR A 803 -4.19 -12.76 9.38
N ARG A 804 -4.42 -14.07 9.21
CA ARG A 804 -3.91 -15.14 10.09
C ARG A 804 -2.68 -15.83 9.49
N VAL A 805 -1.70 -16.20 10.33
CA VAL A 805 -0.53 -16.98 9.89
C VAL A 805 -0.89 -18.42 9.59
N ILE A 806 -1.74 -19.06 10.40
CA ILE A 806 -2.13 -20.46 10.22
C ILE A 806 -2.75 -20.72 8.84
N ASP A 807 -3.48 -19.74 8.31
CA ASP A 807 -4.07 -19.79 6.97
C ASP A 807 -2.99 -19.79 5.87
N THR A 808 -1.77 -19.35 6.14
CA THR A 808 -0.58 -19.44 5.25
C THR A 808 0.33 -20.63 5.57
N GLN A 809 -0.01 -21.43 6.57
CA GLN A 809 0.74 -22.63 6.97
C GLN A 809 0.05 -23.93 6.62
N SER A 810 -1.26 -23.96 6.37
CA SER A 810 -1.88 -25.20 5.91
C SER A 810 -1.32 -25.61 4.54
N ILE A 811 -1.00 -26.89 4.32
CA ILE A 811 -0.56 -27.43 3.02
C ILE A 811 -1.72 -27.45 2.03
N LEU A 812 -2.92 -27.81 2.51
CA LEU A 812 -4.15 -27.65 1.74
C LEU A 812 -4.42 -26.17 1.46
N SER A 813 -4.19 -25.26 2.42
CA SER A 813 -4.29 -23.82 2.12
C SER A 813 -3.13 -23.28 1.29
N THR A 814 -1.96 -23.93 1.21
CA THR A 814 -0.83 -23.50 0.37
C THR A 814 -1.03 -23.95 -1.06
N LEU A 815 -1.45 -25.21 -1.28
CA LEU A 815 -1.91 -25.68 -2.59
C LEU A 815 -3.16 -24.92 -3.03
N CYS A 816 -4.06 -24.60 -2.11
CA CYS A 816 -5.23 -23.76 -2.39
C CYS A 816 -4.85 -22.27 -2.56
N GLN A 817 -3.83 -21.70 -1.90
CA GLN A 817 -3.38 -20.31 -2.08
C GLN A 817 -2.55 -20.14 -3.36
N MET A 818 -1.75 -21.13 -3.73
CA MET A 818 -1.15 -21.19 -5.07
C MET A 818 -2.24 -21.30 -6.15
N ALA A 819 -3.40 -21.89 -5.84
CA ALA A 819 -4.58 -21.92 -6.72
C ALA A 819 -5.55 -20.72 -6.60
N THR A 820 -5.59 -20.00 -5.47
CA THR A 820 -6.62 -18.97 -5.17
C THR A 820 -6.06 -17.59 -4.86
N GLN A 821 -4.86 -17.43 -4.29
CA GLN A 821 -4.26 -16.10 -4.12
C GLN A 821 -3.72 -15.53 -5.44
N ALA A 822 -3.40 -16.40 -6.41
CA ALA A 822 -3.17 -15.97 -7.78
C ALA A 822 -4.48 -15.54 -8.51
N GLN A 823 -5.67 -16.01 -8.07
CA GLN A 823 -6.87 -16.05 -8.92
C GLN A 823 -8.23 -15.69 -8.27
N SER A 824 -8.36 -15.44 -6.96
CA SER A 824 -9.68 -15.21 -6.33
C SER A 824 -10.36 -13.94 -6.86
N TRP A 825 -9.56 -12.95 -7.23
CA TRP A 825 -9.99 -11.73 -7.89
C TRP A 825 -10.54 -11.98 -9.32
N MET A 826 -10.28 -13.16 -9.92
CA MET A 826 -10.78 -13.60 -11.23
C MET A 826 -12.13 -14.33 -11.20
N LEU A 827 -12.59 -14.77 -10.03
CA LEU A 827 -13.92 -15.36 -9.88
C LEU A 827 -14.98 -14.24 -9.85
N PRO A 828 -15.91 -14.17 -10.80
CA PRO A 828 -16.93 -13.13 -10.81
C PRO A 828 -17.99 -13.39 -9.73
N THR A 829 -18.43 -12.33 -9.04
CA THR A 829 -19.53 -12.42 -8.06
C THR A 829 -20.88 -12.27 -8.78
N ILE A 830 -21.79 -13.21 -8.54
CA ILE A 830 -23.17 -13.18 -9.05
C ILE A 830 -23.90 -11.99 -8.42
N VAL A 831 -24.42 -11.09 -9.26
CA VAL A 831 -25.00 -9.81 -8.82
C VAL A 831 -26.40 -10.00 -8.22
N GLN A 832 -27.16 -10.99 -8.67
CA GLN A 832 -28.43 -11.41 -8.06
C GLN A 832 -28.26 -11.80 -6.58
N GLU A 833 -27.26 -12.63 -6.26
CA GLU A 833 -26.96 -13.04 -4.88
C GLU A 833 -26.48 -11.86 -4.03
N LEU A 834 -25.62 -11.02 -4.62
CA LEU A 834 -25.14 -9.80 -3.98
C LEU A 834 -26.29 -8.84 -3.63
N ALA A 835 -27.26 -8.65 -4.53
CA ALA A 835 -28.46 -7.85 -4.26
C ALA A 835 -29.39 -8.52 -3.24
N ALA A 836 -29.57 -9.85 -3.32
CA ALA A 836 -30.39 -10.63 -2.37
C ALA A 836 -29.83 -10.59 -0.94
N SER A 837 -28.50 -10.48 -0.78
CA SER A 837 -27.83 -10.37 0.52
C SER A 837 -28.07 -9.06 1.29
N GLY A 838 -28.90 -8.15 0.78
CA GLY A 838 -29.32 -6.93 1.50
C GLY A 838 -28.28 -5.81 1.54
N VAL A 839 -27.25 -5.90 0.70
CA VAL A 839 -26.15 -4.93 0.57
C VAL A 839 -26.70 -3.51 0.35
N GLN A 840 -26.36 -2.58 1.24
CA GLN A 840 -26.81 -1.18 1.16
C GLN A 840 -25.99 -0.34 0.16
N GLU A 841 -24.72 -0.67 -0.05
CA GLU A 841 -23.86 -0.01 -1.04
C GLU A 841 -23.08 -1.02 -1.89
N PRO A 842 -23.08 -0.88 -3.23
CA PRO A 842 -22.29 -1.72 -4.13
C PRO A 842 -20.82 -1.90 -3.69
N PRO A 843 -20.27 -3.13 -3.72
CA PRO A 843 -18.85 -3.34 -3.45
C PRO A 843 -17.96 -2.52 -4.37
N SER A 844 -16.79 -2.11 -3.88
CA SER A 844 -15.85 -1.20 -4.55
C SER A 844 -15.47 -1.59 -5.98
N ARG A 845 -15.57 -2.88 -6.35
CA ARG A 845 -15.33 -3.39 -7.70
C ARG A 845 -16.40 -2.98 -8.72
N TYR A 846 -17.63 -2.68 -8.29
CA TYR A 846 -18.70 -2.17 -9.15
C TYR A 846 -18.76 -0.65 -9.15
N VAL A 847 -18.24 -0.01 -8.10
CA VAL A 847 -18.25 1.45 -7.91
C VAL A 847 -17.30 2.15 -8.88
N ARG A 848 -17.81 3.15 -9.59
CA ARG A 848 -17.02 4.01 -10.48
C ARG A 848 -16.55 5.27 -9.74
N ARG A 849 -15.25 5.34 -9.45
CA ARG A 849 -14.60 6.48 -8.77
C ARG A 849 -14.73 7.82 -9.52
N ILE A 850 -14.95 7.77 -10.83
CA ILE A 850 -15.32 8.94 -11.63
C ILE A 850 -16.66 8.63 -12.31
N LEU A 851 -17.71 9.24 -11.78
CA LEU A 851 -18.79 9.68 -12.63
C LEU A 851 -18.47 11.14 -12.98
N PRO A 852 -18.44 11.52 -14.27
CA PRO A 852 -18.97 12.83 -14.63
C PRO A 852 -20.34 12.88 -13.95
N THR A 853 -20.59 13.93 -13.14
CA THR A 853 -21.89 14.21 -12.51
C THR A 853 -23.00 13.72 -13.41
N ALA A 854 -23.97 12.98 -12.87
CA ALA A 854 -25.10 12.45 -13.61
C ALA A 854 -25.64 13.51 -14.57
N ALA A 855 -25.12 13.49 -15.80
CA ALA A 855 -25.67 14.19 -16.91
C ALA A 855 -26.94 13.39 -17.13
N ALA A 856 -28.04 13.92 -16.58
CA ALA A 856 -29.38 13.47 -16.92
C ALA A 856 -29.35 13.36 -18.44
N ALA A 857 -29.36 12.11 -18.92
CA ALA A 857 -28.95 11.83 -20.28
C ALA A 857 -29.84 12.68 -21.17
N ALA A 858 -29.20 13.53 -21.99
CA ALA A 858 -29.92 14.58 -22.67
C ALA A 858 -31.04 13.94 -23.49
N ASP A 859 -32.18 14.61 -23.57
CA ASP A 859 -33.21 14.18 -24.51
C ASP A 859 -32.60 14.11 -25.90
N LEU A 860 -32.94 13.05 -26.64
CA LEU A 860 -32.37 12.79 -27.95
C LEU A 860 -32.53 14.03 -28.86
N PRO A 861 -31.45 14.57 -29.45
CA PRO A 861 -31.53 15.75 -30.32
C PRO A 861 -32.30 15.44 -31.61
N GLU A 862 -32.37 14.15 -31.96
CA GLU A 862 -33.14 13.58 -33.04
C GLU A 862 -33.56 12.17 -32.61
N LEU A 863 -34.80 11.75 -32.89
CA LEU A 863 -35.27 10.40 -32.55
C LEU A 863 -34.44 9.34 -33.28
N ILE A 864 -34.12 8.24 -32.56
CA ILE A 864 -33.48 7.08 -33.17
C ILE A 864 -34.39 6.53 -34.29
N PRO A 865 -33.89 6.36 -35.52
CA PRO A 865 -34.73 5.96 -36.65
C PRO A 865 -35.46 4.63 -36.40
N VAL A 866 -36.74 4.60 -36.76
CA VAL A 866 -37.59 3.40 -36.78
C VAL A 866 -37.70 2.92 -38.22
N ILE A 867 -37.16 1.75 -38.55
CA ILE A 867 -37.12 1.20 -39.92
C ILE A 867 -38.20 0.14 -40.10
N ASP A 868 -39.12 0.35 -41.04
CA ASP A 868 -40.15 -0.64 -41.39
C ASP A 868 -39.58 -1.67 -42.39
N LEU A 869 -39.30 -2.89 -41.92
CA LEU A 869 -38.71 -3.93 -42.75
C LEU A 869 -39.64 -4.40 -43.89
N SER A 870 -40.95 -4.20 -43.77
CA SER A 870 -41.90 -4.49 -44.85
C SER A 870 -41.79 -3.50 -46.01
N LYS A 871 -41.24 -2.31 -45.75
CA LYS A 871 -41.03 -1.24 -46.73
C LYS A 871 -39.58 -1.07 -47.19
N LEU A 872 -38.66 -1.95 -46.78
CA LEU A 872 -37.22 -1.79 -47.01
C LEU A 872 -36.77 -1.81 -48.50
N SER A 873 -37.67 -2.21 -49.41
CA SER A 873 -37.50 -2.12 -50.87
C SER A 873 -37.88 -0.76 -51.46
N THR A 874 -38.55 0.11 -50.69
CA THR A 874 -38.91 1.48 -51.08
C THR A 874 -37.71 2.42 -50.97
N VAL A 875 -37.67 3.44 -51.83
CA VAL A 875 -36.57 4.43 -51.85
C VAL A 875 -36.49 5.18 -50.53
N ASP A 876 -37.62 5.61 -49.98
CA ASP A 876 -37.69 6.43 -48.77
C ASP A 876 -37.19 5.67 -47.53
N GLU A 877 -37.63 4.42 -47.33
CA GLU A 877 -37.22 3.62 -46.19
C GLU A 877 -35.74 3.15 -46.31
N ALA A 878 -35.26 2.93 -47.53
CA ALA A 878 -33.84 2.64 -47.78
C ALA A 878 -32.94 3.86 -47.50
N ALA A 879 -33.37 5.06 -47.87
CA ALA A 879 -32.66 6.31 -47.56
C ALA A 879 -32.65 6.57 -46.04
N LYS A 880 -33.76 6.31 -45.36
CA LYS A 880 -33.87 6.39 -43.89
C LYS A 880 -32.93 5.41 -43.18
N LEU A 881 -32.82 4.17 -43.67
CA LEU A 881 -31.83 3.20 -43.19
C LEU A 881 -30.40 3.71 -43.45
N GLN A 882 -30.11 4.23 -44.64
CA GLN A 882 -28.78 4.80 -44.95
C GLN A 882 -28.40 5.90 -43.96
N THR A 883 -29.30 6.85 -43.69
CA THR A 883 -29.07 7.91 -42.71
C THR A 883 -28.82 7.34 -41.31
N ALA A 884 -29.61 6.36 -40.87
CA ALA A 884 -29.44 5.71 -39.57
C ALA A 884 -28.05 5.06 -39.40
N LEU A 885 -27.60 4.33 -40.44
CA LEU A 885 -26.30 3.64 -40.45
C LEU A 885 -25.10 4.62 -40.44
N GLN A 886 -25.27 5.80 -41.05
CA GLN A 886 -24.23 6.82 -41.13
C GLN A 886 -24.15 7.73 -39.89
N THR A 887 -25.29 8.00 -39.24
CA THR A 887 -25.40 8.99 -38.16
C THR A 887 -25.47 8.39 -36.76
N TRP A 888 -26.19 7.28 -36.60
CA TRP A 888 -26.45 6.65 -35.31
C TRP A 888 -25.71 5.33 -35.13
N GLY A 889 -25.55 4.54 -36.19
CA GLY A 889 -25.13 3.14 -36.07
C GLY A 889 -26.14 2.24 -35.35
N LEU A 890 -27.32 2.80 -35.05
CA LEU A 890 -28.32 2.24 -34.15
C LEU A 890 -29.70 2.64 -34.67
N PHE A 891 -30.62 1.68 -34.79
CA PHE A 891 -31.99 1.93 -35.25
C PHE A 891 -32.94 0.87 -34.71
N THR A 892 -34.21 1.20 -34.54
CA THR A 892 -35.25 0.20 -34.23
C THR A 892 -35.85 -0.33 -35.52
N VAL A 893 -36.39 -1.55 -35.49
CA VAL A 893 -37.16 -2.12 -36.61
C VAL A 893 -38.60 -2.45 -36.22
N THR A 894 -39.50 -2.21 -37.16
CA THR A 894 -40.93 -2.58 -37.15
C THR A 894 -41.27 -3.37 -38.43
N GLY A 895 -42.48 -3.91 -38.52
CA GLY A 895 -42.90 -4.70 -39.70
C GLY A 895 -42.06 -5.97 -39.91
N HIS A 896 -41.41 -6.46 -38.84
CA HIS A 896 -40.35 -7.46 -38.89
C HIS A 896 -40.83 -8.91 -38.98
N GLY A 897 -42.14 -9.16 -38.86
CA GLY A 897 -42.75 -10.48 -39.09
C GLY A 897 -42.44 -11.53 -38.02
N ILE A 898 -42.08 -11.11 -36.80
CA ILE A 898 -42.07 -11.99 -35.62
C ILE A 898 -43.41 -11.79 -34.92
N GLU A 899 -44.02 -12.89 -34.46
CA GLU A 899 -45.27 -12.83 -33.71
C GLU A 899 -45.01 -12.25 -32.31
N ASP A 900 -45.93 -11.39 -31.85
CA ASP A 900 -45.90 -10.76 -30.53
C ASP A 900 -45.77 -11.81 -29.40
N SER A 901 -46.48 -12.94 -29.53
CA SER A 901 -46.43 -14.09 -28.61
C SER A 901 -45.02 -14.65 -28.47
N LEU A 902 -44.33 -14.93 -29.58
CA LEU A 902 -42.96 -15.46 -29.58
C LEU A 902 -41.95 -14.48 -28.96
N MET A 903 -42.18 -13.17 -29.08
CA MET A 903 -41.37 -12.15 -28.40
C MET A 903 -41.63 -12.10 -26.89
N ASP A 904 -42.88 -12.31 -26.46
CA ASP A 904 -43.24 -12.43 -25.05
C ASP A 904 -42.70 -13.73 -24.45
N ASP A 905 -42.88 -14.87 -25.13
CA ASP A 905 -42.45 -16.19 -24.69
C ASP A 905 -40.94 -16.24 -24.48
N VAL A 906 -40.13 -15.69 -25.39
CA VAL A 906 -38.66 -15.71 -25.24
C VAL A 906 -38.19 -14.84 -24.07
N MET A 907 -38.87 -13.70 -23.83
CA MET A 907 -38.56 -12.82 -22.69
C MET A 907 -39.08 -13.38 -21.35
N ASN A 908 -40.23 -14.06 -21.36
CA ASN A 908 -40.79 -14.74 -20.20
C ASN A 908 -39.91 -15.94 -19.80
N ALA A 909 -39.56 -16.81 -20.73
CA ALA A 909 -38.65 -17.93 -20.47
C ALA A 909 -37.27 -17.45 -20.00
N SER A 910 -36.79 -16.31 -20.53
CA SER A 910 -35.57 -15.65 -20.03
C SER A 910 -35.70 -15.21 -18.58
N ARG A 911 -36.79 -14.53 -18.19
CA ARG A 911 -37.03 -14.12 -16.79
C ARG A 911 -37.15 -15.33 -15.87
N GLU A 912 -37.95 -16.31 -16.24
CA GLU A 912 -38.16 -17.55 -15.48
C GLU A 912 -36.86 -18.33 -15.26
N PHE A 913 -35.91 -18.28 -16.19
CA PHE A 913 -34.54 -18.74 -15.96
C PHE A 913 -33.83 -17.95 -14.85
N PHE A 914 -33.81 -16.61 -14.91
CA PHE A 914 -33.13 -15.79 -13.89
C PHE A 914 -33.79 -15.85 -12.49
N HIS A 915 -35.08 -16.15 -12.41
CA HIS A 915 -35.84 -16.33 -11.16
C HIS A 915 -35.74 -17.74 -10.55
N GLN A 916 -35.09 -18.70 -11.21
CA GLN A 916 -34.80 -20.00 -10.60
C GLN A 916 -33.80 -19.90 -9.43
N PRO A 917 -33.79 -20.89 -8.51
CA PRO A 917 -32.76 -21.02 -7.48
C PRO A 917 -31.35 -20.98 -8.05
N LEU A 918 -30.39 -20.47 -7.29
CA LEU A 918 -29.00 -20.36 -7.74
C LEU A 918 -28.42 -21.71 -8.18
N GLU A 919 -28.70 -22.79 -7.46
CA GLU A 919 -28.25 -24.16 -7.77
C GLU A 919 -28.69 -24.59 -9.19
N GLU A 920 -29.95 -24.34 -9.55
CA GLU A 920 -30.48 -24.64 -10.89
C GLU A 920 -29.83 -23.79 -11.99
N LYS A 921 -29.57 -22.50 -11.71
CA LYS A 921 -28.86 -21.64 -12.66
C LYS A 921 -27.40 -22.06 -12.83
N LEU A 922 -26.76 -22.54 -11.77
CA LEU A 922 -25.37 -23.02 -11.79
C LEU A 922 -25.20 -24.36 -12.53
N ASN A 923 -26.27 -25.14 -12.75
CA ASN A 923 -26.23 -26.32 -13.65
C ASN A 923 -25.78 -25.97 -15.07
N CYS A 924 -25.95 -24.70 -15.51
CA CYS A 924 -25.47 -24.20 -16.80
C CYS A 924 -24.34 -23.14 -16.67
N SER A 925 -23.55 -23.21 -15.60
CA SER A 925 -22.53 -22.21 -15.25
C SER A 925 -21.43 -22.00 -16.31
N ASN A 926 -20.98 -20.76 -16.45
CA ASN A 926 -19.82 -20.38 -17.24
C ASN A 926 -18.47 -20.67 -16.54
N MET A 927 -18.50 -21.26 -15.34
CA MET A 927 -17.34 -21.71 -14.58
C MET A 927 -17.30 -23.24 -14.51
N LYS A 928 -16.53 -23.86 -15.39
CA LYS A 928 -16.32 -25.31 -15.40
C LYS A 928 -15.49 -25.73 -14.18
N ASP A 929 -15.97 -26.76 -13.48
CA ASP A 929 -15.40 -27.33 -12.25
C ASP A 929 -15.18 -26.27 -11.14
N GLY A 930 -15.94 -25.17 -11.18
CA GLY A 930 -15.78 -24.01 -10.29
C GLY A 930 -14.47 -23.23 -10.45
N LYS A 931 -13.62 -23.58 -11.43
CA LYS A 931 -12.22 -23.12 -11.53
C LYS A 931 -11.81 -22.58 -12.89
N SER A 932 -12.47 -22.98 -13.97
CA SER A 932 -12.09 -22.60 -15.34
C SER A 932 -13.21 -21.85 -16.05
N PHE A 933 -12.94 -20.61 -16.46
CA PHE A 933 -13.90 -19.77 -17.18
C PHE A 933 -14.08 -20.25 -18.62
N GLN A 934 -15.34 -20.36 -19.04
CA GLN A 934 -15.77 -20.50 -20.43
C GLN A 934 -16.66 -19.31 -20.80
N VAL A 935 -16.69 -18.93 -22.09
CA VAL A 935 -17.50 -17.79 -22.56
C VAL A 935 -19.01 -18.13 -22.54
N GLU A 936 -19.34 -19.40 -22.80
CA GLU A 936 -20.71 -19.92 -22.78
C GLU A 936 -21.17 -20.31 -21.36
N GLY A 937 -22.46 -20.13 -21.06
CA GLY A 937 -23.09 -20.42 -19.77
C GLY A 937 -23.53 -19.18 -18.97
N TYR A 938 -24.09 -19.43 -17.79
CA TYR A 938 -24.56 -18.46 -16.80
C TYR A 938 -23.43 -17.98 -15.88
N GLY A 939 -23.38 -16.67 -15.60
CA GLY A 939 -22.46 -16.08 -14.63
C GLY A 939 -22.20 -14.61 -14.95
N SER A 940 -21.00 -14.11 -14.65
CA SER A 940 -20.52 -12.81 -15.14
C SER A 940 -19.29 -12.99 -16.04
N ASP A 941 -18.84 -11.93 -16.72
CA ASP A 941 -17.67 -12.00 -17.61
C ASP A 941 -16.35 -12.18 -16.83
N GLN A 942 -15.36 -12.79 -17.49
CA GLN A 942 -14.02 -13.00 -16.92
C GLN A 942 -13.40 -11.69 -16.44
N VAL A 943 -12.92 -11.67 -15.20
CA VAL A 943 -12.10 -10.58 -14.70
C VAL A 943 -10.67 -10.80 -15.20
N LYS A 944 -10.15 -9.88 -16.01
CA LYS A 944 -8.80 -9.94 -16.62
C LYS A 944 -7.73 -9.20 -15.82
N ILE A 945 -8.12 -8.23 -15.00
CA ILE A 945 -7.23 -7.37 -14.21
C ILE A 945 -7.77 -7.22 -12.78
N LYS A 946 -6.90 -7.22 -11.78
CA LYS A 946 -7.27 -7.17 -10.34
C LYS A 946 -8.22 -6.01 -9.99
N ASP A 947 -8.01 -4.85 -10.60
CA ASP A 947 -8.78 -3.61 -10.36
C ASP A 947 -9.80 -3.31 -11.48
N GLN A 948 -10.17 -4.32 -12.28
CA GLN A 948 -11.22 -4.18 -13.30
C GLN A 948 -12.57 -3.81 -12.64
N THR A 949 -13.17 -2.72 -13.11
CA THR A 949 -14.56 -2.39 -12.75
C THR A 949 -15.53 -3.41 -13.35
N MET A 950 -16.40 -3.95 -12.51
CA MET A 950 -17.42 -4.95 -12.84
C MET A 950 -18.75 -4.28 -13.20
N ASP A 951 -19.53 -4.98 -14.02
CA ASP A 951 -20.85 -4.56 -14.47
C ASP A 951 -21.94 -5.11 -13.52
N TRP A 952 -22.95 -4.29 -13.18
CA TRP A 952 -24.06 -4.65 -12.28
C TRP A 952 -25.15 -5.44 -13.02
N SER A 953 -24.76 -6.61 -13.52
CA SER A 953 -25.63 -7.53 -14.26
C SER A 953 -25.11 -8.96 -14.20
N ASP A 954 -26.01 -9.92 -14.13
CA ASP A 954 -25.70 -11.31 -14.48
C ASP A 954 -26.07 -11.60 -15.94
N ARG A 955 -25.43 -12.60 -16.54
CA ARG A 955 -25.66 -12.95 -17.94
C ARG A 955 -25.65 -14.44 -18.21
N LEU A 956 -26.52 -14.86 -19.12
CA LEU A 956 -26.50 -16.17 -19.77
C LEU A 956 -26.05 -15.97 -21.21
N ASN A 957 -24.94 -16.60 -21.61
CA ASN A 957 -24.42 -16.47 -22.98
C ASN A 957 -24.37 -17.85 -23.64
N LEU A 958 -25.06 -18.04 -24.77
CA LEU A 958 -25.23 -19.34 -25.44
C LEU A 958 -24.76 -19.28 -26.89
N LYS A 959 -24.21 -20.37 -27.41
CA LYS A 959 -23.82 -20.50 -28.81
C LYS A 959 -24.97 -21.10 -29.62
N LEU A 960 -25.48 -20.34 -30.59
CA LEU A 960 -26.57 -20.74 -31.48
C LEU A 960 -26.08 -21.32 -32.80
N GLU A 961 -24.95 -20.85 -33.33
CA GLU A 961 -24.29 -21.39 -34.51
C GLU A 961 -22.77 -21.50 -34.34
N PRO A 962 -22.11 -22.47 -34.99
CA PRO A 962 -22.70 -23.55 -35.82
C PRO A 962 -23.55 -24.56 -35.02
N GLU A 963 -24.59 -25.13 -35.62
CA GLU A 963 -25.53 -26.04 -34.94
C GLU A 963 -24.84 -27.21 -34.22
N ASN A 964 -23.79 -27.76 -34.83
CA ASN A 964 -23.00 -28.88 -34.30
C ASN A 964 -22.05 -28.48 -33.16
N GLU A 965 -21.93 -27.19 -32.84
CA GLU A 965 -21.12 -26.65 -31.74
C GLU A 965 -21.98 -26.15 -30.57
N ARG A 966 -23.30 -26.37 -30.60
CA ARG A 966 -24.22 -26.06 -29.49
C ARG A 966 -23.96 -26.97 -28.29
N ASN A 967 -23.51 -26.41 -27.17
CA ASN A 967 -23.33 -27.18 -25.94
C ASN A 967 -24.60 -27.18 -25.07
N PHE A 968 -25.50 -28.13 -25.30
CA PHE A 968 -26.75 -28.25 -24.53
C PHE A 968 -26.58 -28.53 -23.02
N ALA A 969 -25.37 -28.80 -22.51
CA ALA A 969 -25.10 -28.80 -21.07
C ALA A 969 -25.04 -27.36 -20.50
N ASN A 970 -24.56 -26.40 -21.29
CA ASN A 970 -24.53 -24.98 -20.93
C ASN A 970 -25.89 -24.27 -21.18
N TRP A 971 -26.92 -24.97 -21.66
CA TRP A 971 -28.25 -24.41 -21.94
C TRP A 971 -29.22 -24.75 -20.80
N PRO A 972 -30.06 -23.81 -20.32
CA PRO A 972 -31.08 -24.10 -19.32
C PRO A 972 -31.98 -25.28 -19.72
N ALA A 973 -32.22 -26.20 -18.79
CA ALA A 973 -33.23 -27.26 -18.94
C ALA A 973 -34.62 -26.77 -18.52
N HIS A 974 -34.67 -25.84 -17.55
CA HIS A 974 -35.89 -25.16 -17.11
C HIS A 974 -35.83 -23.65 -17.44
N PRO A 975 -36.96 -23.03 -17.83
CA PRO A 975 -38.23 -23.68 -18.16
C PRO A 975 -38.11 -24.59 -19.39
N GLU A 976 -38.94 -25.63 -19.46
CA GLU A 976 -38.86 -26.64 -20.53
C GLU A 976 -39.02 -26.02 -21.94
N SER A 977 -39.76 -24.91 -22.03
CA SER A 977 -39.97 -24.12 -23.24
C SER A 977 -38.71 -23.35 -23.70
N PHE A 978 -37.77 -23.05 -22.81
CA PHE A 978 -36.65 -22.11 -23.05
C PHE A 978 -35.90 -22.42 -24.34
N ARG A 979 -35.47 -23.68 -24.50
CA ARG A 979 -34.65 -24.11 -25.65
C ARG A 979 -35.41 -24.01 -26.97
N GLY A 980 -36.68 -24.44 -26.99
CA GLY A 980 -37.52 -24.43 -28.18
C GLY A 980 -37.85 -23.01 -28.64
N VAL A 981 -38.31 -22.18 -27.71
CA VAL A 981 -38.69 -20.77 -27.97
C VAL A 981 -37.47 -19.95 -28.41
N LEU A 982 -36.31 -20.12 -27.76
CA LEU A 982 -35.08 -19.45 -28.16
C LEU A 982 -34.62 -19.86 -29.57
N LEU A 983 -34.69 -21.15 -29.90
CA LEU A 983 -34.34 -21.63 -31.24
C LEU A 983 -35.30 -21.07 -32.30
N GLU A 984 -36.61 -21.08 -32.07
CA GLU A 984 -37.56 -20.50 -33.02
C GLU A 984 -37.33 -18.99 -33.20
N TYR A 985 -37.20 -18.24 -32.10
CA TYR A 985 -36.89 -16.81 -32.15
C TYR A 985 -35.61 -16.55 -32.96
N SER A 986 -34.56 -17.35 -32.75
CA SER A 986 -33.31 -17.22 -33.50
C SER A 986 -33.47 -17.44 -35.01
N LEU A 987 -34.36 -18.34 -35.43
CA LEU A 987 -34.66 -18.60 -36.85
C LEU A 987 -35.38 -17.39 -37.48
N ARG A 988 -36.35 -16.79 -36.78
CA ARG A 988 -37.03 -15.58 -37.26
C ARG A 988 -36.06 -14.39 -37.35
N ILE A 989 -35.22 -14.21 -36.33
CA ILE A 989 -34.24 -13.13 -36.24
C ILE A 989 -33.13 -13.24 -37.32
N LYS A 990 -32.71 -14.45 -37.70
CA LYS A 990 -31.82 -14.66 -38.85
C LYS A 990 -32.39 -14.10 -40.18
N ILE A 991 -33.70 -14.18 -40.39
CA ILE A 991 -34.36 -13.63 -41.60
C ILE A 991 -34.26 -12.09 -41.61
N ILE A 992 -34.50 -11.45 -40.46
CA ILE A 992 -34.36 -10.00 -40.27
C ILE A 992 -32.93 -9.55 -40.56
N LYS A 993 -31.93 -10.21 -39.95
CA LYS A 993 -30.50 -9.97 -40.24
C LYS A 993 -30.21 -10.07 -41.74
N ASN A 994 -30.73 -11.10 -42.42
CA ASN A 994 -30.49 -11.28 -43.84
C ASN A 994 -31.07 -10.13 -44.69
N ASN A 995 -32.27 -9.65 -44.38
CA ASN A 995 -32.91 -8.54 -45.09
C ASN A 995 -32.16 -7.22 -44.89
N ILE A 996 -31.71 -6.95 -43.65
CA ILE A 996 -30.92 -5.77 -43.30
C ILE A 996 -29.57 -5.77 -44.03
N LEU A 997 -28.83 -6.88 -44.01
CA LEU A 997 -27.52 -6.99 -44.67
C LEU A 997 -27.61 -6.80 -46.20
N ARG A 998 -28.70 -7.28 -46.83
CA ARG A 998 -28.96 -7.03 -48.26
C ARG A 998 -29.23 -5.56 -48.55
N ALA A 999 -30.03 -4.89 -47.71
CA ALA A 999 -30.28 -3.46 -47.85
C ALA A 999 -28.98 -2.64 -47.68
N MET A 1000 -28.15 -2.96 -46.68
CA MET A 1000 -26.81 -2.39 -46.49
C MET A 1000 -25.92 -2.53 -47.73
N ALA A 1001 -25.89 -3.73 -48.34
CA ALA A 1001 -25.10 -3.96 -49.55
C ALA A 1001 -25.60 -3.12 -50.73
N ARG A 1002 -26.93 -3.03 -50.94
CA ARG A 1002 -27.54 -2.17 -51.97
C ARG A 1002 -27.24 -0.68 -51.75
N ILE A 1003 -27.32 -0.20 -50.49
CA ILE A 1003 -26.97 1.20 -50.12
C ILE A 1003 -25.54 1.52 -50.51
N LEU A 1004 -24.61 0.58 -50.31
CA LEU A 1004 -23.20 0.71 -50.68
C LEU A 1004 -22.91 0.33 -52.14
N LYS A 1005 -23.94 0.04 -52.95
CA LYS A 1005 -23.85 -0.38 -54.37
C LYS A 1005 -22.98 -1.63 -54.59
N LEU A 1006 -22.89 -2.49 -53.59
CA LEU A 1006 -22.26 -3.81 -53.66
C LEU A 1006 -23.27 -4.85 -54.17
N HIS A 1007 -22.79 -6.05 -54.53
CA HIS A 1007 -23.66 -7.19 -54.81
C HIS A 1007 -24.58 -7.45 -53.61
N GLU A 1008 -25.86 -7.74 -53.83
CA GLU A 1008 -26.87 -7.80 -52.77
C GLU A 1008 -26.50 -8.76 -51.63
N ASP A 1009 -26.03 -9.96 -51.94
CA ASP A 1009 -25.56 -10.93 -50.93
C ASP A 1009 -24.09 -10.72 -50.50
N TYR A 1010 -23.43 -9.59 -50.82
CA TYR A 1010 -22.00 -9.37 -50.53
C TYR A 1010 -21.68 -9.57 -49.04
N PHE A 1011 -22.45 -8.95 -48.14
CA PHE A 1011 -22.27 -9.11 -46.71
C PHE A 1011 -22.73 -10.47 -46.19
N LEU A 1012 -23.71 -11.10 -46.84
CA LEU A 1012 -24.16 -12.46 -46.48
C LEU A 1012 -23.08 -13.50 -46.79
N ASN A 1013 -22.42 -13.37 -47.93
CA ASN A 1013 -21.29 -14.20 -48.32
C ASN A 1013 -20.04 -13.93 -47.46
N GLN A 1014 -20.07 -12.96 -46.53
CA GLN A 1014 -19.01 -12.84 -45.52
C GLN A 1014 -19.12 -13.88 -44.42
N PHE A 1015 -20.33 -14.32 -44.07
CA PHE A 1015 -20.57 -15.41 -43.12
C PHE A 1015 -20.23 -16.75 -43.79
N GLY A 1016 -19.15 -17.40 -43.33
CA GLY A 1016 -18.85 -18.79 -43.70
C GLY A 1016 -19.58 -19.80 -42.81
N ASP A 1017 -19.46 -21.09 -43.11
CA ASP A 1017 -20.16 -22.17 -42.39
C ASP A 1017 -19.80 -22.23 -40.88
N LYS A 1018 -18.65 -21.67 -40.48
CA LYS A 1018 -18.19 -21.58 -39.09
C LYS A 1018 -18.46 -20.23 -38.42
N ALA A 1019 -19.21 -19.33 -39.07
CA ALA A 1019 -19.50 -18.01 -38.53
C ALA A 1019 -20.34 -18.13 -37.24
N PRO A 1020 -19.83 -17.66 -36.09
CA PRO A 1020 -20.51 -17.84 -34.82
C PRO A 1020 -21.72 -16.92 -34.71
N ILE A 1021 -22.83 -17.47 -34.24
CA ILE A 1021 -23.98 -16.70 -33.75
C ILE A 1021 -24.13 -17.03 -32.29
N THR A 1022 -24.07 -16.01 -31.44
CA THR A 1022 -24.25 -16.14 -29.99
C THR A 1022 -25.46 -15.33 -29.55
N VAL A 1023 -26.06 -15.74 -28.43
CA VAL A 1023 -27.09 -14.97 -27.73
C VAL A 1023 -26.63 -14.71 -26.31
N ARG A 1024 -26.70 -13.44 -25.90
CA ARG A 1024 -26.42 -12.98 -24.55
C ARG A 1024 -27.70 -12.42 -23.96
N ILE A 1025 -28.22 -13.07 -22.94
CA ILE A 1025 -29.33 -12.59 -22.14
C ILE A 1025 -28.73 -11.96 -20.90
N ASN A 1026 -28.89 -10.64 -20.75
CA ASN A 1026 -28.44 -9.90 -19.57
C ASN A 1026 -29.64 -9.64 -18.65
N HIS A 1027 -29.43 -9.79 -17.35
CA HIS A 1027 -30.39 -9.49 -16.31
C HIS A 1027 -29.78 -8.48 -15.33
N TYR A 1028 -30.39 -7.30 -15.28
CA TYR A 1028 -29.94 -6.15 -14.49
C TYR A 1028 -30.84 -6.06 -13.25
N VAL A 1029 -30.32 -6.41 -12.08
CA VAL A 1029 -31.05 -6.28 -10.81
C VAL A 1029 -31.06 -4.84 -10.31
N PRO A 1030 -32.06 -4.44 -9.49
CA PRO A 1030 -32.05 -3.14 -8.81
C PRO A 1030 -30.75 -2.91 -8.03
N CYS A 1031 -30.24 -1.68 -8.08
CA CYS A 1031 -29.08 -1.24 -7.32
C CYS A 1031 -29.51 -0.16 -6.31
N PRO A 1032 -29.17 -0.26 -5.01
CA PRO A 1032 -29.48 0.76 -4.00
C PRO A 1032 -28.80 2.11 -4.26
N ARG A 1033 -27.61 2.08 -4.87
CA ARG A 1033 -26.84 3.25 -5.30
C ARG A 1033 -26.63 3.22 -6.83
N PRO A 1034 -27.70 3.35 -7.63
CA PRO A 1034 -27.63 3.15 -9.08
C PRO A 1034 -26.77 4.22 -9.76
N ASN A 1035 -26.57 5.36 -9.09
CA ASN A 1035 -25.66 6.42 -9.48
C ASN A 1035 -24.16 6.03 -9.38
N LEU A 1036 -23.79 4.97 -8.64
CA LEU A 1036 -22.38 4.58 -8.44
C LEU A 1036 -21.89 3.50 -9.41
N VAL A 1037 -22.79 2.80 -10.10
CA VAL A 1037 -22.48 1.62 -10.93
C VAL A 1037 -23.04 1.79 -12.36
N LEU A 1038 -22.68 0.88 -13.26
CA LEU A 1038 -23.39 0.70 -14.53
C LEU A 1038 -23.92 -0.73 -14.59
N GLY A 1039 -25.08 -0.92 -15.22
CA GLY A 1039 -25.55 -2.25 -15.60
C GLY A 1039 -24.64 -2.87 -16.66
N PHE A 1040 -24.12 -2.07 -17.59
CA PHE A 1040 -23.10 -2.49 -18.55
C PHE A 1040 -22.23 -1.32 -19.00
N LYS A 1041 -20.91 -1.50 -19.07
CA LYS A 1041 -19.93 -0.45 -19.38
C LYS A 1041 -19.95 0.04 -20.84
N PRO A 1042 -19.39 1.23 -21.12
CA PRO A 1042 -19.18 1.74 -22.47
C PRO A 1042 -18.37 0.79 -23.35
N HIS A 1043 -18.92 0.43 -24.52
CA HIS A 1043 -18.27 -0.42 -25.52
C HIS A 1043 -18.90 -0.22 -26.91
N SER A 1044 -18.23 -0.72 -27.95
CA SER A 1044 -18.85 -1.04 -29.25
C SER A 1044 -18.98 -2.56 -29.39
N ASP A 1045 -19.93 -3.03 -30.20
CA ASP A 1045 -20.04 -4.45 -30.53
C ASP A 1045 -18.91 -4.85 -31.49
N ASP A 1046 -18.35 -6.04 -31.32
CA ASP A 1046 -17.26 -6.56 -32.15
C ASP A 1046 -17.73 -7.03 -33.54
N GLY A 1047 -18.87 -7.71 -33.60
CA GLY A 1047 -19.38 -8.41 -34.77
C GLY A 1047 -19.81 -7.54 -35.96
N VAL A 1048 -20.62 -8.10 -36.85
CA VAL A 1048 -21.17 -7.39 -38.02
C VAL A 1048 -22.36 -6.52 -37.60
N LEU A 1049 -23.28 -7.08 -36.82
CA LEU A 1049 -24.37 -6.37 -36.17
C LEU A 1049 -24.85 -7.18 -34.96
N ALA A 1050 -25.61 -6.53 -34.08
CA ALA A 1050 -26.38 -7.19 -33.03
C ALA A 1050 -27.88 -6.84 -33.14
N THR A 1051 -28.74 -7.79 -32.80
CA THR A 1051 -30.19 -7.57 -32.63
C THR A 1051 -30.52 -7.67 -31.14
N LEU A 1052 -31.15 -6.65 -30.58
CA LEU A 1052 -31.46 -6.54 -29.16
C LEU A 1052 -32.97 -6.44 -28.94
N LEU A 1053 -33.51 -7.39 -28.17
CA LEU A 1053 -34.85 -7.34 -27.57
C LEU A 1053 -34.72 -6.91 -26.11
N VAL A 1054 -35.57 -5.99 -25.66
CA VAL A 1054 -35.47 -5.33 -24.35
C VAL A 1054 -36.81 -5.28 -23.67
N ASP A 1055 -36.81 -5.31 -22.33
CA ASP A 1055 -37.99 -4.92 -21.57
C ASP A 1055 -38.36 -3.46 -21.81
N ASN A 1056 -39.65 -3.21 -22.00
CA ASN A 1056 -40.17 -1.91 -22.43
C ASN A 1056 -40.26 -0.88 -21.29
N ASP A 1057 -40.24 -1.35 -20.04
CA ASP A 1057 -40.61 -0.57 -18.85
C ASP A 1057 -39.53 0.41 -18.37
N LEU A 1058 -38.27 0.26 -18.82
CA LEU A 1058 -37.13 1.01 -18.30
C LEU A 1058 -36.14 1.45 -19.40
N VAL A 1059 -36.04 2.77 -19.56
CA VAL A 1059 -35.04 3.43 -20.41
C VAL A 1059 -33.68 3.42 -19.71
N ALA A 1060 -32.90 2.37 -19.98
CA ALA A 1060 -31.59 2.14 -19.35
C ALA A 1060 -30.42 2.04 -20.35
N LEU A 1061 -30.69 1.75 -21.63
CA LEU A 1061 -29.68 1.73 -22.68
C LEU A 1061 -29.34 3.17 -23.10
N GLN A 1062 -28.05 3.46 -23.23
CA GLN A 1062 -27.55 4.78 -23.63
C GLN A 1062 -26.50 4.66 -24.73
N VAL A 1063 -26.53 5.60 -25.67
CA VAL A 1063 -25.58 5.71 -26.79
C VAL A 1063 -24.77 7.01 -26.66
N LEU A 1064 -23.47 6.94 -26.95
CA LEU A 1064 -22.54 8.07 -26.95
C LEU A 1064 -22.51 8.71 -28.34
N ARG A 1065 -22.85 9.99 -28.42
CA ARG A 1065 -22.77 10.80 -29.66
C ARG A 1065 -22.24 12.19 -29.31
N ASP A 1066 -21.26 12.67 -30.07
CA ASP A 1066 -20.63 13.99 -29.89
C ASP A 1066 -20.14 14.26 -28.46
N GLY A 1067 -19.67 13.22 -27.76
CA GLY A 1067 -19.20 13.26 -26.37
C GLY A 1067 -20.31 13.19 -25.30
N ILE A 1068 -21.58 13.17 -25.70
CA ILE A 1068 -22.76 13.19 -24.82
C ILE A 1068 -23.45 11.82 -24.83
N TRP A 1069 -23.91 11.38 -23.67
CA TRP A 1069 -24.71 10.16 -23.51
C TRP A 1069 -26.20 10.47 -23.65
N TYR A 1070 -26.85 9.82 -24.61
CA TYR A 1070 -28.29 9.95 -24.87
C TYR A 1070 -29.01 8.65 -24.52
N ASN A 1071 -30.22 8.78 -23.97
CA ASN A 1071 -31.10 7.65 -23.68
C ASN A 1071 -31.65 7.04 -24.98
N VAL A 1072 -31.62 5.71 -25.09
CA VAL A 1072 -32.26 4.96 -26.17
C VAL A 1072 -33.68 4.59 -25.71
N PRO A 1073 -34.74 5.20 -26.26
CA PRO A 1073 -36.11 4.90 -25.88
C PRO A 1073 -36.48 3.46 -26.26
N THR A 1074 -37.26 2.83 -25.39
CA THR A 1074 -37.85 1.51 -25.60
C THR A 1074 -39.22 1.66 -26.26
N SER A 1075 -39.53 0.80 -27.23
CA SER A 1075 -40.86 0.75 -27.86
C SER A 1075 -41.36 -0.69 -27.88
N PRO A 1076 -42.60 -0.96 -27.39
CA PRO A 1076 -43.22 -2.27 -27.50
C PRO A 1076 -43.19 -2.80 -28.93
N ARG A 1077 -42.99 -4.12 -29.08
CA ARG A 1077 -42.98 -4.83 -30.37
C ARG A 1077 -41.98 -4.24 -31.38
N THR A 1078 -40.82 -3.83 -30.90
CA THR A 1078 -39.68 -3.44 -31.75
C THR A 1078 -38.44 -4.23 -31.38
N ILE A 1079 -37.52 -4.36 -32.34
CA ILE A 1079 -36.19 -4.93 -32.13
C ILE A 1079 -35.20 -3.80 -32.41
N LEU A 1080 -34.23 -3.61 -31.53
CA LEU A 1080 -33.15 -2.65 -31.75
C LEU A 1080 -32.02 -3.32 -32.53
N ILE A 1081 -31.50 -2.65 -33.56
CA ILE A 1081 -30.39 -3.11 -34.38
C ILE A 1081 -29.19 -2.21 -34.09
N ASN A 1082 -28.09 -2.83 -33.68
CA ASN A 1082 -26.81 -2.17 -33.45
C ASN A 1082 -25.78 -2.61 -34.50
N ILE A 1083 -24.99 -1.70 -35.02
CA ILE A 1083 -23.92 -2.01 -35.98
C ILE A 1083 -22.62 -2.28 -35.22
N GLY A 1084 -21.94 -3.38 -35.55
CA GLY A 1084 -20.68 -3.75 -34.93
C GLY A 1084 -19.45 -3.32 -35.73
N ASP A 1085 -18.29 -3.41 -35.08
CA ASP A 1085 -17.01 -2.93 -35.59
C ASP A 1085 -16.59 -3.62 -36.90
N PHE A 1086 -16.94 -4.90 -37.12
CA PHE A 1086 -16.66 -5.58 -38.40
C PHE A 1086 -17.40 -4.92 -39.58
N MET A 1087 -18.63 -4.44 -39.38
CA MET A 1087 -19.37 -3.73 -40.43
C MET A 1087 -18.83 -2.32 -40.65
N GLU A 1088 -18.35 -1.63 -39.61
CA GLU A 1088 -17.63 -0.35 -39.79
C GLU A 1088 -16.35 -0.56 -40.62
N ILE A 1089 -15.57 -1.61 -40.36
CA ILE A 1089 -14.37 -1.95 -41.16
C ILE A 1089 -14.75 -2.29 -42.61
N MET A 1090 -15.67 -3.23 -42.84
CA MET A 1090 -16.05 -3.67 -44.19
C MET A 1090 -16.71 -2.57 -45.02
N SER A 1091 -17.45 -1.65 -44.40
CA SER A 1091 -18.03 -0.47 -45.07
C SER A 1091 -17.02 0.68 -45.27
N ASN A 1092 -15.74 0.47 -45.00
CA ASN A 1092 -14.68 1.49 -45.04
C ASN A 1092 -15.03 2.74 -44.20
N GLY A 1093 -15.69 2.54 -43.05
CA GLY A 1093 -16.07 3.60 -42.14
C GLY A 1093 -17.28 4.43 -42.58
N MET A 1094 -18.02 3.99 -43.61
CA MET A 1094 -19.25 4.65 -44.08
C MET A 1094 -20.44 4.36 -43.17
N PHE A 1095 -20.51 3.17 -42.56
CA PHE A 1095 -21.42 2.89 -41.46
C PHE A 1095 -20.65 2.97 -40.16
N LYS A 1096 -21.29 3.48 -39.09
CA LYS A 1096 -20.64 3.66 -37.79
C LYS A 1096 -21.10 2.62 -36.78
N SER A 1097 -20.13 2.04 -36.08
CA SER A 1097 -20.34 1.20 -34.91
C SER A 1097 -20.38 2.11 -33.67
N PRO A 1098 -21.52 2.23 -32.97
CA PRO A 1098 -21.69 3.21 -31.93
C PRO A 1098 -21.21 2.71 -30.57
N VAL A 1099 -20.64 3.62 -29.78
CA VAL A 1099 -20.29 3.34 -28.39
C VAL A 1099 -21.56 3.47 -27.53
N HIS A 1100 -21.90 2.42 -26.80
CA HIS A 1100 -23.12 2.34 -26.00
C HIS A 1100 -22.86 1.69 -24.62
N ARG A 1101 -23.77 1.90 -23.67
CA ARG A 1101 -23.70 1.42 -22.27
C ARG A 1101 -25.10 1.17 -21.71
N VAL A 1102 -25.21 0.48 -20.58
CA VAL A 1102 -26.46 0.34 -19.83
C VAL A 1102 -26.29 0.93 -18.43
N VAL A 1103 -27.16 1.87 -18.03
CA VAL A 1103 -27.18 2.40 -16.66
C VAL A 1103 -27.95 1.46 -15.72
N ALA A 1104 -27.53 1.39 -14.46
CA ALA A 1104 -28.30 0.69 -13.44
C ALA A 1104 -29.48 1.57 -12.98
N ASN A 1105 -30.48 0.94 -12.37
CA ASN A 1105 -31.62 1.63 -11.76
C ASN A 1105 -31.90 1.02 -10.37
N GLY A 1106 -32.58 1.75 -9.49
CA GLY A 1106 -32.91 1.30 -8.14
C GLY A 1106 -34.37 0.88 -7.92
N VAL A 1107 -35.14 0.65 -9.00
CA VAL A 1107 -36.60 0.53 -8.95
C VAL A 1107 -37.08 -0.87 -9.34
N LYS A 1108 -36.64 -1.39 -10.48
CA LYS A 1108 -37.10 -2.69 -11.02
C LYS A 1108 -35.98 -3.39 -11.77
N GLU A 1109 -36.00 -4.72 -11.74
CA GLU A 1109 -35.19 -5.54 -12.63
C GLU A 1109 -35.47 -5.23 -14.11
N ARG A 1110 -34.48 -5.48 -14.96
CA ARG A 1110 -34.59 -5.36 -16.42
C ARG A 1110 -33.89 -6.54 -17.08
N THR A 1111 -34.53 -7.15 -18.07
CA THR A 1111 -33.93 -8.19 -18.90
C THR A 1111 -33.76 -7.68 -20.33
N SER A 1112 -32.73 -8.18 -21.03
CA SER A 1112 -32.56 -7.97 -22.48
C SER A 1112 -31.83 -9.13 -23.12
N LEU A 1113 -32.27 -9.50 -24.32
CA LEU A 1113 -31.71 -10.58 -25.14
C LEU A 1113 -31.04 -9.97 -26.37
N ALA A 1114 -29.71 -10.07 -26.45
CA ALA A 1114 -28.89 -9.64 -27.58
C ALA A 1114 -28.44 -10.87 -28.38
N MET A 1115 -28.61 -10.87 -29.70
CA MET A 1115 -27.96 -11.84 -30.59
C MET A 1115 -26.86 -11.16 -31.40
N PHE A 1116 -25.65 -11.72 -31.38
CA PHE A 1116 -24.47 -11.20 -32.07
C PHE A 1116 -24.13 -12.06 -33.28
N TYR A 1117 -23.73 -11.40 -34.37
CA TYR A 1117 -23.38 -12.06 -35.63
C TYR A 1117 -21.91 -11.84 -35.96
N GLY A 1118 -21.08 -12.82 -35.61
CA GLY A 1118 -19.65 -12.82 -35.93
C GLY A 1118 -19.33 -13.34 -37.33
N LEU A 1119 -18.06 -13.28 -37.70
CA LEU A 1119 -17.51 -13.90 -38.91
C LEU A 1119 -16.70 -15.16 -38.56
N ASP A 1120 -16.37 -15.98 -39.55
CA ASP A 1120 -15.49 -17.15 -39.35
C ASP A 1120 -14.13 -16.69 -38.75
N PRO A 1121 -13.66 -17.25 -37.62
CA PRO A 1121 -12.42 -16.84 -36.96
C PRO A 1121 -11.17 -16.78 -37.87
N GLU A 1122 -11.09 -17.62 -38.91
CA GLU A 1122 -9.95 -17.65 -39.83
C GLU A 1122 -10.04 -16.62 -40.97
N LYS A 1123 -11.21 -16.00 -41.14
CA LYS A 1123 -11.49 -15.02 -42.19
C LYS A 1123 -10.85 -13.68 -41.90
N ASP A 1124 -10.33 -13.05 -42.94
CA ASP A 1124 -9.84 -11.67 -42.90
C ASP A 1124 -11.01 -10.69 -43.03
N ILE A 1125 -10.94 -9.60 -42.27
CA ILE A 1125 -11.86 -8.47 -42.27
C ILE A 1125 -11.09 -7.27 -42.82
N GLU A 1126 -11.61 -6.68 -43.90
CA GLU A 1126 -11.00 -5.55 -44.59
C GLU A 1126 -12.07 -4.71 -45.28
N PRO A 1127 -11.80 -3.42 -45.59
CA PRO A 1127 -12.69 -2.60 -46.41
C PRO A 1127 -13.07 -3.29 -47.72
N ALA A 1128 -14.37 -3.34 -48.02
CA ALA A 1128 -14.87 -3.99 -49.23
C ALA A 1128 -14.25 -3.36 -50.48
N SER A 1129 -13.61 -4.18 -51.31
CA SER A 1129 -12.83 -3.71 -52.48
C SER A 1129 -13.63 -2.88 -53.47
N GLY A 1130 -14.94 -3.12 -53.61
CA GLY A 1130 -15.85 -2.31 -54.43
C GLY A 1130 -16.09 -0.88 -53.91
N LEU A 1131 -15.65 -0.55 -52.70
CA LEU A 1131 -15.71 0.79 -52.11
C LEU A 1131 -14.39 1.56 -52.26
N LEU A 1132 -13.31 0.86 -52.62
CA LEU A 1132 -11.97 1.44 -52.70
C LEU A 1132 -11.69 1.98 -54.10
N HIS A 1133 -11.32 3.25 -54.19
CA HIS A 1133 -10.97 3.92 -55.44
C HIS A 1133 -10.03 5.10 -55.17
N VAL A 1134 -9.51 5.75 -56.22
CA VAL A 1134 -8.45 6.78 -56.10
C VAL A 1134 -8.79 7.91 -55.12
N ASN A 1135 -10.07 8.26 -54.98
CA ASN A 1135 -10.56 9.32 -54.07
C ASN A 1135 -11.09 8.79 -52.72
N GLN A 1136 -11.08 7.47 -52.50
CA GLN A 1136 -11.54 6.82 -51.28
C GLN A 1136 -10.62 5.63 -50.95
N ALA A 1137 -9.49 5.96 -50.31
CA ALA A 1137 -8.53 4.98 -49.83
C ALA A 1137 -9.09 4.09 -48.70
N ALA A 1138 -8.43 2.97 -48.43
CA ALA A 1138 -8.72 2.14 -47.27
C ALA A 1138 -8.43 2.92 -45.97
N ARG A 1139 -9.41 2.97 -45.06
CA ARG A 1139 -9.28 3.62 -43.75
C ARG A 1139 -8.95 2.65 -42.62
N TYR A 1140 -8.98 1.35 -42.90
CA TYR A 1140 -8.73 0.29 -41.93
C TYR A 1140 -7.81 -0.78 -42.54
N HIS A 1141 -6.88 -1.27 -41.74
CA HIS A 1141 -6.01 -2.40 -42.05
C HIS A 1141 -6.81 -3.69 -42.14
N LYS A 1142 -6.37 -4.59 -43.02
CA LYS A 1142 -6.82 -5.99 -43.08
C LYS A 1142 -6.39 -6.71 -41.79
N VAL A 1143 -7.33 -7.35 -41.11
CA VAL A 1143 -7.11 -8.04 -39.82
C VAL A 1143 -7.85 -9.38 -39.81
N LYS A 1144 -7.29 -10.43 -39.19
CA LYS A 1144 -8.03 -11.68 -39.00
C LYS A 1144 -9.08 -11.54 -37.92
N THR A 1145 -10.23 -12.17 -38.14
CA THR A 1145 -11.33 -12.19 -37.16
C THR A 1145 -10.86 -12.67 -35.79
N LYS A 1146 -10.14 -13.79 -35.70
CA LYS A 1146 -9.60 -14.31 -34.42
C LYS A 1146 -8.59 -13.36 -33.74
N ASP A 1147 -7.78 -12.64 -34.51
CA ASP A 1147 -6.76 -11.74 -33.98
C ASP A 1147 -7.41 -10.45 -33.44
N TYR A 1148 -8.45 -9.94 -34.13
CA TYR A 1148 -9.31 -8.87 -33.62
C TYR A 1148 -10.01 -9.29 -32.31
N MET A 1149 -10.59 -10.49 -32.28
CA MET A 1149 -11.27 -11.04 -31.10
C MET A 1149 -10.33 -11.24 -29.90
N ALA A 1150 -9.06 -11.58 -30.15
CA ALA A 1150 -8.05 -11.69 -29.09
C ALA A 1150 -7.77 -10.34 -28.43
N GLY A 1151 -7.63 -9.27 -29.23
CA GLY A 1151 -7.50 -7.90 -28.71
C GLY A 1151 -8.79 -7.35 -28.07
N PHE A 1152 -9.96 -7.81 -28.51
CA PHE A 1152 -11.26 -7.26 -28.08
C PHE A 1152 -11.45 -7.30 -26.58
N TYR A 1153 -11.26 -8.48 -25.95
CA TYR A 1153 -11.44 -8.62 -24.51
C TYR A 1153 -10.44 -7.83 -23.68
N GLU A 1154 -9.22 -7.59 -24.19
CA GLU A 1154 -8.19 -6.79 -23.52
C GLU A 1154 -8.52 -5.29 -23.57
N HIS A 1155 -8.92 -4.77 -24.73
CA HIS A 1155 -9.39 -3.39 -24.88
C HIS A 1155 -10.69 -3.14 -24.12
N PHE A 1156 -11.65 -4.08 -24.17
CA PHE A 1156 -12.90 -4.04 -23.42
C PHE A 1156 -12.68 -4.06 -21.90
N ALA A 1157 -11.68 -4.79 -21.39
CA ALA A 1157 -11.28 -4.73 -19.99
C ALA A 1157 -10.69 -3.37 -19.60
N ARG A 1158 -9.96 -2.71 -20.52
CA ARG A 1158 -9.34 -1.38 -20.34
C ARG A 1158 -10.26 -0.19 -20.65
N GLY A 1159 -11.45 -0.42 -21.21
CA GLY A 1159 -12.38 0.64 -21.61
C GLY A 1159 -12.01 1.36 -22.91
N THR A 1160 -11.23 0.72 -23.78
CA THR A 1160 -10.85 1.20 -25.12
C THR A 1160 -11.52 0.35 -26.22
N ARG A 1161 -11.45 0.77 -27.48
CA ARG A 1161 -11.96 0.00 -28.64
C ARG A 1161 -10.79 -0.58 -29.44
N VAL A 1162 -10.97 -1.76 -30.05
CA VAL A 1162 -9.97 -2.36 -30.95
C VAL A 1162 -10.01 -1.75 -32.35
N ILE A 1163 -11.17 -1.30 -32.83
CA ILE A 1163 -11.30 -0.66 -34.14
C ILE A 1163 -10.42 0.60 -34.29
N GLU A 1164 -10.01 1.22 -33.18
CA GLU A 1164 -9.06 2.34 -33.22
C GLU A 1164 -7.65 1.88 -33.61
N SER A 1165 -7.20 0.69 -33.21
CA SER A 1165 -5.90 0.13 -33.62
C SER A 1165 -5.91 -0.51 -35.01
N THR A 1166 -7.08 -0.66 -35.65
CA THR A 1166 -7.16 -1.10 -37.05
C THR A 1166 -7.21 0.07 -38.03
N LYS A 1167 -7.33 1.33 -37.58
CA LYS A 1167 -7.34 2.49 -38.48
C LYS A 1167 -5.98 2.71 -39.14
N ILE A 1168 -6.00 3.01 -40.44
CA ILE A 1168 -4.84 3.48 -41.19
C ILE A 1168 -4.69 4.97 -40.92
N THR A 1169 -3.52 5.40 -40.46
CA THR A 1169 -3.15 6.82 -40.42
C THR A 1169 -2.95 7.30 -41.86
N ILE A 1170 -3.78 8.25 -42.28
CA ILE A 1170 -3.74 8.94 -43.58
C ILE A 1170 -3.28 10.38 -43.35
#